data_AF-A0A6J6CG17-F1
#
_entry.id   AF-A0A6J6CG17-F1
#
_cell.length_a   1.000
_cell.length_b   1.000
_cell.length_c   1.000
_cell.angle_alpha   90.00
_cell.angle_beta   90.00
_cell.angle_gamma   90.00
#
_symmetry.space_group_name_H-M   'P 1'
#
loop_
_entity.id
_entity.type
_entity.pdbx_description
1 polymer ?
#
loop_
_entity_poly.entity_id
_entity_poly.type
_entity_poly.pdbx_seq_one_letter_code
_entity_poly.pdbx_strand_id
1 'polypeptide(L)'
;MTADEGTGIVHQAPAYGEDDQLLCSAQGIPTYVSVNERGQFNSVVAPYEGQHVFDANKPITQDLKSAGRLFRQASYEHSYPHCYRCKNPLIYKAVSSWFVETTKLRDRMLELNQQINWVPEHTKNGSFGKWLENVRDWAISRNRFWGAPIPVWKSDDPKYPRIDVYGSLAELEKDFGISPSDFHRPVIDELVRPNPDDPTGKSMMRRVPEVLDCWFESGSMPFAQVHYPFENQEWFDTHFPGDFIVEYVGQTRGWFYTLHVLSTALFDRPAFKNAISHGIVLGNDGQKMSKSLRNYPDVNEVFDRDSSDAMRWFLMSSTILRGGNLAVTEQGIREGVRQALLPLWNSYYFFSLYANASSYQASPSYGSQDLLDRYILSKTHQLIVSVQADLDQFDSYQASAKVREFAEVLTNWYIRRSRDRFWAGDKDAFDTLYTVLEATLRVVAPLLPIVGEEMWRGLTGGRSVHLEFWPEAEEFPIDSDLVRDMDAIREAASVALSLRKAAGLRVRLPLSELTIAVDAADSLARYSDLIADELNVKKISVVRATDEVAKQFGLTKTLTVNARALGPRLGKAVQDVIQQAKAGKWELSGQGVMVGTTELFKGEYEVALQANSSDGTAAGVTSNGFVLLNLVVTEELEQEGIARDSIRHVQQARKDAGLDVSDRISLTISSDPATLLALTKHSDLIGQETLATQLQLIEGVGSLPVGESAQIMIELSKQ
;
A
#
# COMPACT_ATOMS: atom_id res chain seq x y z
N MET A 1 -25.71 -5.96 -35.93
CA MET A 1 -25.49 -4.90 -36.95
C MET A 1 -25.58 -3.55 -36.29
N THR A 2 -24.59 -2.68 -36.48
CA THR A 2 -24.77 -1.22 -36.32
C THR A 2 -25.10 -0.66 -37.70
N ALA A 3 -26.09 0.22 -37.80
CA ALA A 3 -26.49 0.83 -39.08
C ALA A 3 -25.53 1.96 -39.53
N ASP A 4 -24.50 2.21 -38.72
CA ASP A 4 -23.68 3.42 -38.77
C ASP A 4 -22.40 3.25 -39.60
N GLU A 5 -22.02 2.00 -39.94
CA GLU A 5 -20.80 1.68 -40.69
C GLU A 5 -21.00 0.53 -41.70
N GLY A 6 -20.20 0.51 -42.77
CA GLY A 6 -20.27 -0.51 -43.82
C GLY A 6 -21.31 -0.21 -44.90
N THR A 7 -21.94 -1.25 -45.46
CA THR A 7 -22.92 -1.15 -46.55
C THR A 7 -24.36 -1.45 -46.11
N GLY A 8 -24.56 -1.80 -44.83
CA GLY A 8 -25.81 -2.37 -44.34
C GLY A 8 -26.04 -3.84 -44.73
N ILE A 9 -25.11 -4.46 -45.47
CA ILE A 9 -25.15 -5.88 -45.87
C ILE A 9 -23.83 -6.52 -45.40
N VAL A 10 -23.93 -7.60 -44.62
CA VAL A 10 -22.77 -8.27 -44.01
C VAL A 10 -22.61 -9.66 -44.62
N HIS A 11 -21.39 -9.98 -45.06
CA HIS A 11 -21.05 -11.35 -45.49
C HIS A 11 -21.16 -12.31 -44.30
N GLN A 12 -21.64 -13.53 -44.53
CA GLN A 12 -21.83 -14.54 -43.50
C GLN A 12 -20.91 -15.72 -43.76
N ALA A 13 -20.02 -15.99 -42.81
CA ALA A 13 -19.06 -17.09 -42.86
C ALA A 13 -19.10 -17.88 -41.54
N PRO A 14 -20.02 -18.86 -41.39
CA PRO A 14 -20.32 -19.48 -40.09
C PRO A 14 -19.17 -20.27 -39.46
N ALA A 15 -18.11 -20.57 -40.21
CA ALA A 15 -16.90 -21.18 -39.68
C ALA A 15 -15.93 -20.17 -39.03
N TYR A 16 -16.16 -18.86 -39.18
CA TYR A 16 -15.17 -17.80 -38.86
C TYR A 16 -15.75 -16.63 -38.06
N GLY A 17 -17.03 -16.71 -37.64
CA GLY A 17 -17.68 -15.71 -36.80
C GLY A 17 -18.77 -16.35 -35.93
N GLU A 18 -18.84 -15.95 -34.65
CA GLU A 18 -19.82 -16.48 -33.69
C GLU A 18 -21.26 -16.08 -34.07
N ASP A 19 -21.50 -14.80 -34.32
CA ASP A 19 -22.81 -14.30 -34.78
C ASP A 19 -23.20 -14.95 -36.11
N ASP A 20 -22.23 -15.09 -37.03
CA ASP A 20 -22.44 -15.75 -38.31
C ASP A 20 -22.85 -17.21 -38.14
N GLN A 21 -22.19 -17.92 -37.22
CA GLN A 21 -22.50 -19.30 -36.91
C GLN A 21 -23.90 -19.45 -36.34
N LEU A 22 -24.27 -18.62 -35.35
CA LEU A 22 -25.58 -18.64 -34.71
C LEU A 22 -26.70 -18.34 -35.73
N LEU A 23 -26.52 -17.29 -36.54
CA LEU A 23 -27.49 -16.90 -37.55
C LEU A 23 -27.64 -17.98 -38.64
N CYS A 24 -26.53 -18.44 -39.22
CA CYS A 24 -26.55 -19.48 -40.26
C CYS A 24 -27.17 -20.77 -39.73
N SER A 25 -26.80 -21.21 -38.52
CA SER A 25 -27.33 -22.43 -37.92
C SER A 25 -28.84 -22.33 -37.69
N ALA A 26 -29.33 -21.19 -37.21
CA ALA A 26 -30.77 -20.94 -37.03
C ALA A 26 -31.55 -20.98 -38.35
N GLN A 27 -30.89 -20.71 -39.48
CA GLN A 27 -31.45 -20.77 -40.83
C GLN A 27 -31.14 -22.09 -41.57
N GLY A 28 -30.50 -23.06 -40.91
CA GLY A 28 -30.14 -24.34 -41.53
C GLY A 28 -29.03 -24.25 -42.59
N ILE A 29 -28.24 -23.18 -42.61
CA ILE A 29 -27.11 -23.00 -43.51
C ILE A 29 -25.90 -23.78 -42.95
N PRO A 30 -25.30 -24.71 -43.73
CA PRO A 30 -24.22 -25.55 -43.23
C PRO A 30 -22.89 -24.79 -43.05
N THR A 31 -22.09 -25.25 -42.08
CA THR A 31 -20.76 -24.71 -41.80
C THR A 31 -19.68 -25.40 -42.62
N TYR A 32 -18.98 -24.64 -43.48
CA TYR A 32 -17.83 -25.12 -44.23
C TYR A 32 -16.53 -24.57 -43.66
N VAL A 33 -15.66 -25.46 -43.18
CA VAL A 33 -14.33 -25.09 -42.66
C VAL A 33 -13.33 -25.19 -43.81
N SER A 34 -12.97 -24.04 -44.39
CA SER A 34 -12.04 -23.93 -45.53
C SER A 34 -10.58 -23.68 -45.13
N VAL A 35 -10.23 -23.72 -43.83
CA VAL A 35 -8.89 -23.40 -43.32
C VAL A 35 -8.40 -24.50 -42.38
N ASN A 36 -7.18 -25.00 -42.59
CA ASN A 36 -6.56 -26.06 -41.78
C ASN A 36 -5.96 -25.54 -40.46
N GLU A 37 -5.29 -26.40 -39.69
CA GLU A 37 -4.71 -26.08 -38.37
C GLU A 37 -3.52 -25.11 -38.45
N ARG A 38 -2.93 -24.94 -39.64
CA ARG A 38 -1.81 -24.03 -39.90
C ARG A 38 -2.27 -22.64 -40.36
N GLY A 39 -3.58 -22.38 -40.38
CA GLY A 39 -4.13 -21.13 -40.91
C GLY A 39 -4.00 -21.04 -42.43
N GLN A 40 -3.96 -22.17 -43.14
CA GLN A 40 -3.89 -22.21 -44.60
C GLN A 40 -5.20 -22.70 -45.21
N PHE A 41 -5.57 -22.20 -46.39
CA PHE A 41 -6.73 -22.70 -47.12
C PHE A 41 -6.57 -24.18 -47.50
N ASN A 42 -7.66 -24.94 -47.45
CA ASN A 42 -7.72 -26.33 -47.90
C ASN A 42 -8.40 -26.44 -49.28
N SER A 43 -8.60 -27.66 -49.75
CA SER A 43 -9.20 -27.96 -51.07
C SER A 43 -10.63 -27.43 -51.26
N VAL A 44 -11.34 -27.03 -50.21
CA VAL A 44 -12.65 -26.33 -50.33
C VAL A 44 -12.49 -25.02 -51.10
N VAL A 45 -11.33 -24.37 -50.99
CA VAL A 45 -10.97 -23.15 -51.72
C VAL A 45 -9.71 -23.44 -52.54
N ALA A 46 -9.85 -24.35 -53.50
CA ALA A 46 -8.76 -24.86 -54.34
C ALA A 46 -7.80 -23.80 -54.94
N PRO A 47 -8.26 -22.61 -55.41
CA PRO A 47 -7.35 -21.60 -55.97
C PRO A 47 -6.28 -21.08 -55.00
N TYR A 48 -6.52 -21.16 -53.68
CA TYR A 48 -5.61 -20.67 -52.65
C TYR A 48 -5.12 -21.77 -51.72
N GLU A 49 -5.33 -23.04 -52.08
CA GLU A 49 -4.94 -24.19 -51.25
C GLU A 49 -3.45 -24.11 -50.85
N GLY A 50 -3.18 -24.32 -49.55
CA GLY A 50 -1.84 -24.22 -48.97
C GLY A 50 -1.36 -22.80 -48.67
N GLN A 51 -2.05 -21.75 -49.12
CA GLN A 51 -1.70 -20.36 -48.80
C GLN A 51 -2.24 -19.96 -47.42
N HIS A 52 -1.43 -19.23 -46.65
CA HIS A 52 -1.85 -18.70 -45.35
C HIS A 52 -2.93 -17.61 -45.53
N VAL A 53 -3.91 -17.55 -44.63
CA VAL A 53 -5.08 -16.65 -44.74
C VAL A 53 -4.71 -15.18 -44.92
N PHE A 54 -3.66 -14.69 -44.25
CA PHE A 54 -3.23 -13.29 -44.41
C PHE A 54 -2.54 -13.03 -45.74
N ASP A 55 -1.79 -14.00 -46.26
CA ASP A 55 -1.08 -13.88 -47.54
C ASP A 55 -2.06 -13.95 -48.72
N ALA A 56 -3.12 -14.74 -48.58
CA ALA A 56 -4.17 -14.92 -49.58
C ALA A 56 -5.02 -13.67 -49.82
N ASN A 57 -5.05 -12.70 -48.89
CA ASN A 57 -5.85 -11.48 -49.02
C ASN A 57 -5.55 -10.70 -50.31
N LYS A 58 -4.28 -10.60 -50.69
CA LYS A 58 -3.86 -9.84 -51.89
C LYS A 58 -4.26 -10.56 -53.20
N PRO A 59 -3.94 -11.86 -53.40
CA PRO A 59 -4.48 -12.65 -54.50
C PRO A 59 -6.01 -12.60 -54.61
N ILE A 60 -6.73 -12.81 -53.50
CA ILE A 60 -8.21 -12.75 -53.47
C ILE A 60 -8.71 -11.40 -53.96
N THR A 61 -8.12 -10.31 -53.49
CA THR A 61 -8.50 -8.96 -53.91
C THR A 61 -8.23 -8.72 -55.39
N GLN A 62 -7.12 -9.24 -55.93
CA GLN A 62 -6.78 -9.15 -57.35
C GLN A 62 -7.76 -9.94 -58.22
N ASP A 63 -8.18 -11.12 -57.79
CA ASP A 63 -9.16 -11.94 -58.52
C ASP A 63 -10.54 -11.28 -58.51
N LEU A 64 -10.99 -10.76 -57.36
CA LEU A 64 -12.25 -9.99 -57.27
C LEU A 64 -12.23 -8.74 -58.16
N LYS A 65 -11.09 -8.04 -58.22
CA LYS A 65 -10.91 -6.89 -59.10
C LYS A 65 -10.97 -7.29 -60.57
N SER A 66 -10.25 -8.35 -60.95
CA SER A 66 -10.19 -8.85 -62.32
C SER A 66 -11.55 -9.40 -62.78
N ALA A 67 -12.35 -9.93 -61.87
CA ALA A 67 -13.72 -10.37 -62.11
C ALA A 67 -14.77 -9.24 -62.10
N GLY A 68 -14.36 -7.97 -61.90
CA GLY A 68 -15.27 -6.82 -61.84
C GLY A 68 -16.20 -6.80 -60.61
N ARG A 69 -15.84 -7.53 -59.54
CA ARG A 69 -16.64 -7.65 -58.30
C ARG A 69 -16.13 -6.79 -57.15
N LEU A 70 -15.05 -6.03 -57.35
CA LEU A 70 -14.50 -5.11 -56.35
C LEU A 70 -15.05 -3.69 -56.56
N PHE A 71 -15.92 -3.23 -55.65
CA PHE A 71 -16.47 -1.87 -55.69
C PHE A 71 -15.52 -0.83 -55.10
N ARG A 72 -14.96 -1.10 -53.91
CA ARG A 72 -14.04 -0.20 -53.20
C ARG A 72 -13.01 -1.01 -52.41
N GLN A 73 -11.78 -0.52 -52.39
CA GLN A 73 -10.71 -1.02 -51.52
C GLN A 73 -10.15 0.16 -50.72
N ALA A 74 -10.05 0.00 -49.40
CA ALA A 74 -9.50 1.01 -48.49
C ALA A 74 -8.78 0.33 -47.33
N SER A 75 -7.84 1.05 -46.70
CA SER A 75 -7.18 0.60 -45.47
C SER A 75 -8.04 0.93 -44.26
N TYR A 76 -8.07 0.03 -43.27
CA TYR A 76 -8.83 0.21 -42.03
C TYR A 76 -7.95 -0.09 -40.81
N GLU A 77 -7.75 0.91 -39.96
CA GLU A 77 -7.01 0.76 -38.71
C GLU A 77 -7.99 0.51 -37.57
N HIS A 78 -7.83 -0.62 -36.88
CA HIS A 78 -8.69 -1.01 -35.78
C HIS A 78 -7.95 -1.94 -34.81
N SER A 79 -8.52 -2.12 -33.61
CA SER A 79 -8.01 -3.11 -32.66
C SER A 79 -8.32 -4.53 -33.13
N TYR A 80 -7.30 -5.39 -33.20
CA TYR A 80 -7.44 -6.76 -33.67
C TYR A 80 -6.93 -7.76 -32.61
N PRO A 81 -7.57 -8.93 -32.42
CA PRO A 81 -7.16 -9.90 -31.42
C PRO A 81 -5.81 -10.55 -31.76
N HIS A 82 -4.92 -10.60 -30.76
CA HIS A 82 -3.61 -11.25 -30.86
C HIS A 82 -3.39 -12.21 -29.70
N CYS A 83 -2.60 -13.27 -29.93
CA CYS A 83 -2.23 -14.20 -28.87
C CYS A 83 -1.45 -13.45 -27.77
N TYR A 84 -1.92 -13.51 -26.52
CA TYR A 84 -1.26 -12.82 -25.41
C TYR A 84 0.19 -13.29 -25.18
N ARG A 85 0.53 -14.51 -25.61
CA ARG A 85 1.85 -15.12 -25.46
C ARG A 85 2.79 -14.85 -26.63
N CYS A 86 2.43 -15.26 -27.86
CA CYS A 86 3.31 -15.12 -29.03
C CYS A 86 3.07 -13.85 -29.85
N LYS A 87 2.02 -13.07 -29.55
CA LYS A 87 1.65 -11.82 -30.24
C LYS A 87 1.24 -11.98 -31.70
N ASN A 88 1.09 -13.20 -32.22
CA ASN A 88 0.55 -13.42 -33.56
C ASN A 88 -0.95 -13.05 -33.63
N PRO A 89 -1.43 -12.53 -34.78
CA PRO A 89 -2.85 -12.26 -34.99
C PRO A 89 -3.66 -13.55 -34.93
N LEU A 90 -4.82 -13.48 -34.28
CA LEU A 90 -5.73 -14.63 -34.15
C LEU A 90 -6.74 -14.65 -35.29
N ILE A 91 -7.23 -15.84 -35.60
CA ILE A 91 -8.41 -16.04 -36.44
C ILE A 91 -9.45 -16.81 -35.65
N TYR A 92 -10.73 -16.46 -35.84
CA TYR A 92 -11.82 -17.31 -35.40
C TYR A 92 -11.95 -18.47 -36.37
N LYS A 93 -12.06 -19.69 -35.85
CA LYS A 93 -12.25 -20.90 -36.65
C LYS A 93 -13.12 -21.87 -35.85
N ALA A 94 -14.16 -22.40 -36.48
CA ALA A 94 -14.95 -23.49 -35.91
C ALA A 94 -14.03 -24.72 -35.72
N VAL A 95 -13.90 -25.15 -34.48
CA VAL A 95 -13.12 -26.31 -34.06
C VAL A 95 -13.91 -27.10 -33.02
N SER A 96 -13.75 -28.41 -33.00
CA SER A 96 -14.27 -29.23 -31.90
C SER A 96 -13.52 -28.90 -30.61
N SER A 97 -14.25 -28.70 -29.52
CA SER A 97 -13.67 -28.42 -28.21
C SER A 97 -14.58 -28.97 -27.10
N TRP A 98 -14.01 -29.21 -25.92
CA TRP A 98 -14.74 -29.57 -24.72
C TRP A 98 -15.03 -28.31 -23.91
N PHE A 99 -16.27 -28.19 -23.43
CA PHE A 99 -16.74 -27.02 -22.69
C PHE A 99 -17.30 -27.43 -21.33
N VAL A 100 -17.11 -26.57 -20.33
CA VAL A 100 -17.93 -26.54 -19.12
C VAL A 100 -19.04 -25.53 -19.34
N GLU A 101 -20.29 -25.95 -19.13
CA GLU A 101 -21.50 -25.14 -19.33
C GLU A 101 -21.70 -24.13 -18.18
N THR A 102 -20.77 -23.19 -18.04
CA THR A 102 -20.75 -22.18 -16.98
C THR A 102 -21.93 -21.22 -17.03
N THR A 103 -22.57 -21.07 -18.19
CA THR A 103 -23.78 -20.26 -18.34
C THR A 103 -24.93 -20.73 -17.46
N LYS A 104 -25.07 -22.06 -17.23
CA LYS A 104 -26.05 -22.62 -16.28
C LYS A 104 -25.75 -22.29 -14.82
N LEU A 105 -24.49 -22.01 -14.49
CA LEU A 105 -24.04 -21.69 -13.14
C LEU A 105 -24.07 -20.19 -12.85
N ARG A 106 -24.36 -19.35 -13.85
CA ARG A 106 -24.25 -17.88 -13.78
C ARG A 106 -24.94 -17.31 -12.54
N ASP A 107 -26.23 -17.57 -12.38
CA ASP A 107 -27.04 -16.96 -11.33
C ASP A 107 -26.55 -17.44 -9.96
N ARG A 108 -26.18 -18.72 -9.83
CA ARG A 108 -25.62 -19.28 -8.60
C ARG A 108 -24.25 -18.71 -8.25
N MET A 109 -23.39 -18.51 -9.25
CA MET A 109 -22.09 -17.86 -9.06
C MET A 109 -22.27 -16.41 -8.57
N LEU A 110 -23.26 -15.69 -9.10
CA LEU A 110 -23.57 -14.32 -8.65
C LEU A 110 -24.05 -14.29 -7.20
N GLU A 111 -24.91 -15.22 -6.79
CA GLU A 111 -25.36 -15.37 -5.40
C GLU A 111 -24.21 -15.68 -4.44
N LEU A 112 -23.40 -16.69 -4.75
CA LEU A 112 -22.27 -17.10 -3.92
C LEU A 112 -21.21 -16.00 -3.83
N ASN A 113 -21.02 -15.21 -4.89
CA ASN A 113 -20.12 -14.06 -4.89
C ASN A 113 -20.52 -12.99 -3.86
N GLN A 114 -21.80 -12.86 -3.51
CA GLN A 114 -22.23 -11.90 -2.50
C GLN A 114 -21.71 -12.25 -1.10
N GLN A 115 -21.47 -13.54 -0.83
CA GLN A 115 -20.96 -14.06 0.44
C GLN A 115 -19.45 -13.83 0.61
N ILE A 116 -18.74 -13.50 -0.47
CA ILE A 116 -17.30 -13.23 -0.45
C ILE A 116 -17.06 -11.79 0.02
N ASN A 117 -16.16 -11.61 0.98
CA ASN A 117 -15.66 -10.29 1.34
C ASN A 117 -14.55 -9.86 0.36
N TRP A 118 -14.83 -8.86 -0.46
CA TRP A 118 -13.88 -8.35 -1.46
C TRP A 118 -13.22 -7.06 -0.96
N VAL A 119 -11.90 -6.98 -1.11
CA VAL A 119 -11.12 -5.77 -0.87
C VAL A 119 -10.38 -5.42 -2.16
N PRO A 120 -10.68 -4.31 -2.83
CA PRO A 120 -11.71 -3.33 -2.49
C PRO A 120 -13.14 -3.83 -2.79
N GLU A 121 -14.10 -3.34 -2.02
CA GLU A 121 -15.51 -3.78 -2.04
C GLU A 121 -16.15 -3.69 -3.43
N HIS A 122 -15.82 -2.65 -4.19
CA HIS A 122 -16.36 -2.44 -5.54
C HIS A 122 -16.01 -3.56 -6.53
N THR A 123 -15.04 -4.43 -6.24
CA THR A 123 -14.71 -5.59 -7.07
C THR A 123 -15.89 -6.56 -7.17
N LYS A 124 -16.63 -6.75 -6.07
CA LYS A 124 -17.75 -7.68 -5.93
C LYS A 124 -18.81 -7.49 -7.01
N ASN A 125 -19.32 -6.26 -7.12
CA ASN A 125 -20.36 -5.88 -8.10
C ASN A 125 -19.77 -5.18 -9.35
N GLY A 126 -18.46 -4.93 -9.35
CA GLY A 126 -17.73 -4.28 -10.42
C GLY A 126 -17.09 -5.28 -11.37
N SER A 127 -15.76 -5.33 -11.40
CA SER A 127 -15.00 -6.12 -12.37
C SER A 127 -15.33 -7.61 -12.32
N PHE A 128 -15.53 -8.19 -11.14
CA PHE A 128 -15.84 -9.61 -11.00
C PHE A 128 -17.33 -9.89 -11.24
N GLY A 129 -18.24 -9.16 -10.58
CA GLY A 129 -19.69 -9.31 -10.78
C GLY A 129 -20.11 -9.15 -12.24
N LYS A 130 -19.66 -8.10 -12.93
CA LYS A 130 -19.95 -7.88 -14.36
C LYS A 130 -19.35 -8.95 -15.26
N TRP A 131 -18.22 -9.55 -14.87
CA TRP A 131 -17.65 -10.67 -15.60
C TRP A 131 -18.54 -11.91 -15.49
N LEU A 132 -19.05 -12.20 -14.29
CA LEU A 132 -19.99 -13.30 -14.06
C LEU A 132 -21.32 -13.09 -14.80
N GLU A 133 -21.89 -11.88 -14.80
CA GLU A 133 -23.14 -11.55 -15.53
C GLU A 133 -23.08 -11.89 -17.02
N ASN A 134 -21.89 -11.75 -17.62
CA ASN A 134 -21.63 -11.94 -19.05
C ASN A 134 -20.84 -13.23 -19.32
N VAL A 135 -20.89 -14.20 -18.41
CA VAL A 135 -20.15 -15.45 -18.53
C VAL A 135 -20.53 -16.21 -19.79
N ARG A 136 -19.54 -16.82 -20.42
CA ARG A 136 -19.71 -17.75 -21.55
C ARG A 136 -19.17 -19.12 -21.16
N ASP A 137 -19.70 -20.15 -21.81
CA ASP A 137 -19.25 -21.52 -21.59
C ASP A 137 -17.74 -21.63 -21.78
N TRP A 138 -17.10 -22.27 -20.81
CA TRP A 138 -15.65 -22.27 -20.71
C TRP A 138 -15.07 -23.40 -21.54
N ALA A 139 -14.37 -23.06 -22.62
CA ALA A 139 -13.59 -24.00 -23.41
C ALA A 139 -12.39 -24.53 -22.62
N ILE A 140 -12.45 -25.78 -22.17
CA ILE A 140 -11.44 -26.42 -21.32
C ILE A 140 -10.43 -27.27 -22.09
N SER A 141 -10.66 -27.60 -23.37
CA SER A 141 -9.69 -28.39 -24.13
C SER A 141 -8.60 -27.53 -24.79
N ARG A 142 -7.37 -28.05 -24.83
CA ARG A 142 -6.21 -27.44 -25.49
C ARG A 142 -5.51 -28.48 -26.37
N ASN A 143 -5.27 -28.11 -27.63
CA ASN A 143 -4.44 -28.87 -28.57
C ASN A 143 -2.94 -28.65 -28.27
N ARG A 144 -2.48 -29.18 -27.13
CA ARG A 144 -1.11 -29.07 -26.60
C ARG A 144 -0.62 -30.42 -26.08
N PHE A 145 0.69 -30.50 -25.83
CA PHE A 145 1.35 -31.71 -25.31
C PHE A 145 1.46 -31.71 -23.79
N TRP A 146 1.75 -30.56 -23.17
CA TRP A 146 1.94 -30.42 -21.73
C TRP A 146 0.70 -29.83 -21.05
N GLY A 147 0.18 -30.56 -20.06
CA GLY A 147 -1.01 -30.27 -19.26
C GLY A 147 -1.74 -31.56 -18.88
N ALA A 148 -2.61 -31.52 -17.87
CA ALA A 148 -3.41 -32.67 -17.45
C ALA A 148 -4.25 -33.24 -18.62
N PRO A 149 -4.08 -34.51 -19.01
CA PRO A 149 -4.86 -35.11 -20.10
C PRO A 149 -6.35 -35.19 -19.77
N ILE A 150 -7.21 -34.87 -20.74
CA ILE A 150 -8.66 -35.02 -20.56
C ILE A 150 -8.96 -36.53 -20.45
N PRO A 151 -9.62 -36.99 -19.38
CA PRO A 151 -9.81 -38.43 -19.10
C PRO A 151 -11.01 -39.01 -19.86
N VAL A 152 -11.12 -38.68 -21.15
CA VAL A 152 -12.23 -39.11 -22.02
C VAL A 152 -11.72 -40.04 -23.10
N TRP A 153 -12.34 -41.21 -23.21
CA TRP A 153 -12.11 -42.16 -24.29
C TRP A 153 -13.32 -42.21 -25.22
N LYS A 154 -13.07 -42.18 -26.53
CA LYS A 154 -14.09 -42.16 -27.57
C LYS A 154 -13.83 -43.28 -28.58
N SER A 155 -14.91 -43.89 -29.09
CA SER A 155 -14.84 -44.84 -30.20
C SER A 155 -14.25 -44.20 -31.46
N ASP A 156 -13.38 -44.93 -32.15
CA ASP A 156 -12.84 -44.54 -33.46
C ASP A 156 -13.76 -44.89 -34.66
N ASP A 157 -14.89 -45.55 -34.41
CA ASP A 157 -15.92 -45.83 -35.43
C ASP A 157 -17.24 -45.08 -35.11
N PRO A 158 -17.68 -44.13 -35.96
CA PRO A 158 -18.93 -43.40 -35.77
C PRO A 158 -20.19 -44.28 -35.86
N LYS A 159 -20.11 -45.51 -36.39
CA LYS A 159 -21.24 -46.46 -36.40
C LYS A 159 -21.53 -47.06 -35.03
N TYR A 160 -20.50 -47.12 -34.16
CA TYR A 160 -20.60 -47.60 -32.79
C TYR A 160 -20.15 -46.49 -31.83
N PRO A 161 -20.91 -45.38 -31.73
CA PRO A 161 -20.50 -44.22 -30.95
C PRO A 161 -20.57 -44.54 -29.45
N ARG A 162 -19.43 -44.40 -28.77
CA ARG A 162 -19.30 -44.53 -27.32
C ARG A 162 -18.35 -43.47 -26.79
N ILE A 163 -18.65 -42.95 -25.60
CA ILE A 163 -17.79 -42.05 -24.83
C ILE A 163 -17.74 -42.57 -23.39
N ASP A 164 -16.54 -42.81 -22.88
CA ASP A 164 -16.28 -43.15 -21.49
C ASP A 164 -15.45 -42.04 -20.82
N VAL A 165 -15.78 -41.71 -19.57
CA VAL A 165 -15.03 -40.74 -18.75
C VAL A 165 -14.55 -41.47 -17.50
N TYR A 166 -13.25 -41.42 -17.23
CA TYR A 166 -12.64 -42.11 -16.10
C TYR A 166 -12.37 -41.14 -14.95
N GLY A 167 -12.89 -41.47 -13.76
CA GLY A 167 -12.74 -40.68 -12.56
C GLY A 167 -11.64 -41.16 -11.62
N SER A 168 -11.12 -42.37 -11.79
CA SER A 168 -10.08 -42.93 -10.91
C SER A 168 -9.15 -43.92 -11.60
N LEU A 169 -8.00 -44.20 -10.95
CA LEU A 169 -7.06 -45.23 -11.41
C LEU A 169 -7.66 -46.63 -11.37
N ALA A 170 -8.53 -46.93 -10.39
CA ALA A 170 -9.19 -48.22 -10.28
C ALA A 170 -10.13 -48.49 -11.48
N GLU A 171 -10.80 -47.45 -11.99
CA GLU A 171 -11.63 -47.58 -13.19
C GLU A 171 -10.77 -47.80 -14.45
N LEU A 172 -9.64 -47.11 -14.57
CA LEU A 172 -8.68 -47.34 -15.66
C LEU A 172 -8.10 -48.76 -15.61
N GLU A 173 -7.65 -49.21 -14.45
CA GLU A 173 -7.08 -50.56 -14.29
C GLU A 173 -8.11 -51.65 -14.62
N LYS A 174 -9.36 -51.47 -14.21
CA LYS A 174 -10.46 -52.38 -14.53
C LYS A 174 -10.69 -52.51 -16.04
N ASP A 175 -10.66 -51.41 -16.78
CA ASP A 175 -11.04 -51.38 -18.20
C ASP A 175 -9.88 -51.64 -19.16
N PHE A 176 -8.65 -51.32 -18.76
CA PHE A 176 -7.45 -51.49 -19.58
C PHE A 176 -6.52 -52.61 -19.11
N GLY A 177 -6.74 -53.15 -17.91
CA GLY A 177 -5.91 -54.22 -17.33
C GLY A 177 -4.50 -53.78 -16.95
N ILE A 178 -4.24 -52.47 -16.93
CA ILE A 178 -2.93 -51.87 -16.64
C ILE A 178 -3.17 -50.72 -15.65
N SER A 179 -2.33 -50.66 -14.62
CA SER A 179 -2.24 -49.51 -13.71
C SER A 179 -1.11 -48.59 -14.21
N PRO A 180 -1.42 -47.49 -14.93
CA PRO A 180 -0.39 -46.63 -15.51
C PRO A 180 0.41 -45.93 -14.40
N SER A 181 1.74 -45.87 -14.53
CA SER A 181 2.62 -45.16 -13.60
C SER A 181 2.85 -43.69 -13.96
N ASP A 182 2.56 -43.30 -15.20
CA ASP A 182 2.59 -41.92 -15.68
C ASP A 182 1.28 -41.60 -16.40
N PHE A 183 0.66 -40.50 -15.98
CA PHE A 183 -0.64 -40.05 -16.49
C PHE A 183 -0.49 -38.99 -17.59
N HIS A 184 0.73 -38.62 -17.97
CA HIS A 184 0.97 -37.61 -18.99
C HIS A 184 0.98 -38.19 -20.40
N ARG A 185 0.87 -37.30 -21.38
CA ARG A 185 1.14 -37.64 -22.77
C ARG A 185 2.64 -37.82 -22.99
N PRO A 186 3.07 -38.79 -23.82
CA PRO A 186 2.24 -39.67 -24.64
C PRO A 186 1.75 -40.95 -23.95
N VAL A 187 2.27 -41.28 -22.75
CA VAL A 187 2.04 -42.58 -22.08
C VAL A 187 0.55 -42.91 -21.94
N ILE A 188 -0.25 -41.97 -21.44
CA ILE A 188 -1.68 -42.17 -21.25
C ILE A 188 -2.46 -42.39 -22.58
N ASP A 189 -1.90 -41.95 -23.72
CA ASP A 189 -2.53 -42.11 -25.04
C ASP A 189 -2.43 -43.57 -25.55
N GLU A 190 -1.55 -44.39 -24.95
CA GLU A 190 -1.36 -45.81 -25.30
C GLU A 190 -2.45 -46.73 -24.72
N LEU A 191 -3.22 -46.26 -23.74
CA LEU A 191 -4.36 -46.99 -23.19
C LEU A 191 -5.49 -47.06 -24.22
N VAL A 192 -5.61 -48.20 -24.88
CA VAL A 192 -6.59 -48.48 -25.93
C VAL A 192 -7.23 -49.84 -25.68
N ARG A 193 -8.56 -49.92 -25.81
CA ARG A 193 -9.31 -51.17 -25.64
C ARG A 193 -10.36 -51.36 -26.74
N PRO A 194 -10.79 -52.58 -27.08
CA PRO A 194 -11.92 -52.80 -27.98
C PRO A 194 -13.17 -52.08 -27.49
N ASN A 195 -13.97 -51.52 -28.40
CA ASN A 195 -15.23 -50.90 -28.06
C ASN A 195 -16.24 -51.98 -27.60
N PRO A 196 -16.75 -51.91 -26.36
CA PRO A 196 -17.69 -52.91 -25.86
C PRO A 196 -19.04 -52.91 -26.60
N ASP A 197 -19.39 -51.81 -27.28
CA ASP A 197 -20.66 -51.67 -28.00
C ASP A 197 -20.57 -52.14 -29.46
N ASP A 198 -19.38 -52.55 -29.93
CA ASP A 198 -19.17 -53.09 -31.27
C ASP A 198 -19.10 -54.64 -31.23
N PRO A 199 -20.14 -55.34 -31.67
CA PRO A 199 -20.18 -56.80 -31.67
C PRO A 199 -19.17 -57.43 -32.65
N THR A 200 -18.59 -56.65 -33.56
CA THR A 200 -17.54 -57.12 -34.48
C THR A 200 -16.15 -57.09 -33.84
N GLY A 201 -15.99 -56.38 -32.73
CA GLY A 201 -14.72 -56.22 -32.01
C GLY A 201 -13.65 -55.45 -32.79
N LYS A 202 -14.02 -54.67 -33.81
CA LYS A 202 -13.07 -53.98 -34.71
C LYS A 202 -12.80 -52.54 -34.31
N SER A 203 -13.80 -51.84 -33.78
CA SER A 203 -13.63 -50.47 -33.29
C SER A 203 -12.95 -50.45 -31.92
N MET A 204 -12.20 -49.39 -31.67
CA MET A 204 -11.41 -49.22 -30.46
C MET A 204 -11.82 -47.94 -29.72
N MET A 205 -11.75 -47.99 -28.39
CA MET A 205 -11.84 -46.82 -27.52
C MET A 205 -10.45 -46.18 -27.39
N ARG A 206 -10.34 -44.90 -27.75
CA ARG A 206 -9.09 -44.13 -27.70
C ARG A 206 -9.29 -42.83 -26.94
N ARG A 207 -8.29 -42.42 -26.16
CA ARG A 207 -8.33 -41.12 -25.47
C ARG A 207 -8.47 -39.99 -26.48
N VAL A 208 -9.27 -38.97 -26.16
CA VAL A 208 -9.25 -37.72 -26.91
C VAL A 208 -7.86 -37.08 -26.82
N PRO A 209 -7.29 -36.50 -27.89
CA PRO A 209 -5.89 -36.07 -27.88
C PRO A 209 -5.63 -34.82 -27.01
N GLU A 210 -6.66 -34.07 -26.65
CA GLU A 210 -6.53 -32.80 -25.95
C GLU A 210 -6.10 -32.94 -24.47
N VAL A 211 -5.45 -31.89 -23.97
CA VAL A 211 -5.18 -31.67 -22.54
C VAL A 211 -6.09 -30.57 -22.01
N LEU A 212 -6.24 -30.50 -20.69
CA LEU A 212 -7.00 -29.46 -20.01
C LEU A 212 -6.33 -28.09 -20.11
N ASP A 213 -7.15 -27.05 -20.02
CA ASP A 213 -6.73 -25.67 -19.82
C ASP A 213 -5.99 -25.53 -18.49
N CYS A 214 -4.88 -24.79 -18.46
CA CYS A 214 -4.11 -24.61 -17.22
C CYS A 214 -4.90 -23.90 -16.12
N TRP A 215 -5.93 -23.13 -16.49
CA TRP A 215 -6.86 -22.53 -15.54
C TRP A 215 -7.78 -23.55 -14.86
N PHE A 216 -8.02 -24.72 -15.49
CA PHE A 216 -8.72 -25.84 -14.87
C PHE A 216 -7.87 -26.49 -13.78
N GLU A 217 -6.59 -26.67 -14.05
CA GLU A 217 -5.63 -27.21 -13.07
C GLU A 217 -5.50 -26.28 -11.86
N SER A 218 -5.22 -25.00 -12.11
CA SER A 218 -5.11 -24.00 -11.03
C SER A 218 -6.40 -23.79 -10.25
N GLY A 219 -7.57 -23.79 -10.91
CA GLY A 219 -8.86 -23.70 -10.23
C GLY A 219 -9.20 -24.96 -9.41
N SER A 220 -8.59 -26.10 -9.72
CA SER A 220 -8.76 -27.35 -8.96
C SER A 220 -7.89 -27.41 -7.71
N MET A 221 -6.97 -26.46 -7.52
CA MET A 221 -6.00 -26.43 -6.40
C MET A 221 -6.63 -26.73 -5.02
N PRO A 222 -7.80 -26.16 -4.63
CA PRO A 222 -8.33 -26.34 -3.28
C PRO A 222 -8.52 -27.80 -2.86
N PHE A 223 -8.98 -28.65 -3.78
CA PHE A 223 -9.26 -30.07 -3.52
C PHE A 223 -8.16 -30.99 -4.09
N ALA A 224 -7.54 -30.63 -5.21
CA ALA A 224 -6.51 -31.43 -5.84
C ALA A 224 -5.23 -31.53 -4.99
N GLN A 225 -4.89 -30.48 -4.23
CA GLN A 225 -3.67 -30.46 -3.40
C GLN A 225 -3.67 -31.52 -2.28
N VAL A 226 -4.84 -32.04 -1.92
CA VAL A 226 -5.02 -33.03 -0.84
C VAL A 226 -5.55 -34.37 -1.34
N HIS A 227 -5.50 -34.62 -2.65
CA HIS A 227 -5.97 -35.87 -3.27
C HIS A 227 -7.46 -36.17 -3.00
N TYR A 228 -8.28 -35.13 -2.78
CA TYR A 228 -9.73 -35.27 -2.68
C TYR A 228 -10.32 -35.71 -4.04
N PRO A 229 -11.32 -36.61 -4.09
CA PRO A 229 -12.08 -37.17 -2.96
C PRO A 229 -11.50 -38.45 -2.35
N PHE A 230 -10.33 -38.93 -2.80
CA PHE A 230 -9.80 -40.23 -2.40
C PHE A 230 -9.19 -40.22 -1.01
N GLU A 231 -8.55 -39.12 -0.62
CA GLU A 231 -7.90 -38.94 0.68
C GLU A 231 -8.24 -37.57 1.29
N ASN A 232 -7.92 -37.40 2.58
CA ASN A 232 -7.97 -36.11 3.29
C ASN A 232 -9.33 -35.37 3.25
N GLN A 233 -10.44 -36.12 3.18
CA GLN A 233 -11.78 -35.55 3.11
C GLN A 233 -12.10 -34.65 4.29
N GLU A 234 -11.81 -35.09 5.53
CA GLU A 234 -12.05 -34.29 6.74
C GLU A 234 -11.25 -32.98 6.73
N TRP A 235 -10.00 -33.03 6.26
CA TRP A 235 -9.18 -31.83 6.11
C TRP A 235 -9.82 -30.88 5.09
N PHE A 236 -10.20 -31.37 3.91
CA PHE A 236 -10.83 -30.55 2.89
C PHE A 236 -12.15 -29.92 3.38
N ASP A 237 -13.01 -30.71 4.01
CA ASP A 237 -14.32 -30.26 4.48
C ASP A 237 -14.22 -29.20 5.60
N THR A 238 -13.15 -29.21 6.40
CA THR A 238 -12.89 -28.23 7.46
C THR A 238 -12.06 -27.03 7.01
N HIS A 239 -11.30 -27.13 5.92
CA HIS A 239 -10.40 -26.06 5.42
C HIS A 239 -10.89 -25.40 4.12
N PHE A 240 -12.04 -25.83 3.58
CA PHE A 240 -12.66 -25.23 2.39
C PHE A 240 -14.08 -24.72 2.68
N PRO A 241 -14.38 -23.42 2.47
CA PRO A 241 -13.59 -22.43 1.73
C PRO A 241 -12.39 -21.87 2.49
N GLY A 242 -11.32 -21.54 1.74
CA GLY A 242 -10.13 -20.89 2.30
C GLY A 242 -10.46 -19.50 2.86
N ASP A 243 -9.80 -19.10 3.94
CA ASP A 243 -10.14 -17.85 4.63
C ASP A 243 -9.73 -16.59 3.86
N PHE A 244 -8.61 -16.64 3.13
CA PHE A 244 -8.01 -15.46 2.51
C PHE A 244 -7.25 -15.80 1.22
N ILE A 245 -7.37 -14.93 0.22
CA ILE A 245 -6.56 -14.95 -1.01
C ILE A 245 -6.22 -13.51 -1.43
N VAL A 246 -5.03 -13.29 -2.00
CA VAL A 246 -4.60 -11.98 -2.50
C VAL A 246 -3.96 -12.13 -3.86
N GLU A 247 -4.50 -11.44 -4.87
CA GLU A 247 -3.95 -11.43 -6.22
C GLU A 247 -4.25 -10.12 -6.95
N TYR A 248 -3.52 -9.87 -8.03
CA TYR A 248 -3.74 -8.66 -8.83
C TYR A 248 -5.09 -8.70 -9.58
N VAL A 249 -5.65 -7.53 -9.87
CA VAL A 249 -6.99 -7.34 -10.45
C VAL A 249 -7.29 -8.13 -11.72
N GLY A 250 -6.28 -8.51 -12.51
CA GLY A 250 -6.50 -9.34 -13.70
C GLY A 250 -6.92 -10.78 -13.38
N GLN A 251 -6.70 -11.26 -12.14
CA GLN A 251 -7.19 -12.58 -11.72
C GLN A 251 -8.71 -12.66 -11.57
N THR A 252 -9.42 -11.52 -11.61
CA THR A 252 -10.90 -11.50 -11.74
C THR A 252 -11.40 -12.20 -13.01
N ARG A 253 -10.53 -12.39 -14.01
CA ARG A 253 -10.80 -13.16 -15.24
C ARG A 253 -9.92 -14.42 -15.36
N GLY A 254 -9.11 -14.69 -14.34
CA GLY A 254 -8.18 -15.80 -14.28
C GLY A 254 -8.51 -16.68 -13.08
N TRP A 255 -7.60 -16.71 -12.09
CA TRP A 255 -7.67 -17.66 -11.00
C TRP A 255 -8.89 -17.48 -10.08
N PHE A 256 -9.25 -16.25 -9.70
CA PHE A 256 -10.46 -16.01 -8.89
C PHE A 256 -11.70 -16.56 -9.59
N TYR A 257 -11.78 -16.35 -10.90
CA TYR A 257 -12.91 -16.82 -11.70
C TYR A 257 -12.95 -18.35 -11.76
N THR A 258 -11.84 -19.02 -12.06
CA THR A 258 -11.87 -20.49 -12.20
C THR A 258 -12.02 -21.22 -10.88
N LEU A 259 -11.46 -20.69 -9.79
CA LEU A 259 -11.75 -21.15 -8.43
C LEU A 259 -13.26 -21.07 -8.14
N HIS A 260 -13.88 -19.93 -8.43
CA HIS A 260 -15.31 -19.71 -8.16
C HIS A 260 -16.22 -20.59 -9.02
N VAL A 261 -15.89 -20.78 -10.30
CA VAL A 261 -16.61 -21.70 -11.21
C VAL A 261 -16.58 -23.13 -10.66
N LEU A 262 -15.39 -23.66 -10.36
CA LEU A 262 -15.25 -25.05 -9.90
C LEU A 262 -15.84 -25.25 -8.51
N SER A 263 -15.67 -24.28 -7.60
CA SER A 263 -16.30 -24.32 -6.27
C SER A 263 -17.81 -24.37 -6.36
N THR A 264 -18.40 -23.53 -7.22
CA THR A 264 -19.85 -23.50 -7.44
C THR A 264 -20.33 -24.81 -8.05
N ALA A 265 -19.64 -25.29 -9.10
CA ALA A 265 -20.05 -26.49 -9.83
C ALA A 265 -19.97 -27.77 -8.99
N LEU A 266 -18.93 -27.91 -8.17
CA LEU A 266 -18.62 -29.16 -7.47
C LEU A 266 -19.13 -29.18 -6.02
N PHE A 267 -19.18 -28.01 -5.36
CA PHE A 267 -19.37 -27.94 -3.91
C PHE A 267 -20.45 -26.96 -3.45
N ASP A 268 -21.09 -26.24 -4.38
CA ASP A 268 -22.14 -25.25 -4.13
C ASP A 268 -21.83 -24.25 -3.00
N ARG A 269 -20.59 -23.76 -2.93
CA ARG A 269 -20.14 -22.81 -1.91
C ARG A 269 -19.15 -21.78 -2.50
N PRO A 270 -18.90 -20.64 -1.85
CA PRO A 270 -17.88 -19.69 -2.29
C PRO A 270 -16.50 -20.36 -2.30
N ALA A 271 -15.59 -19.97 -3.19
CA ALA A 271 -14.24 -20.56 -3.23
C ALA A 271 -13.33 -20.09 -2.09
N PHE A 272 -13.61 -18.92 -1.52
CA PHE A 272 -12.85 -18.27 -0.46
C PHE A 272 -13.76 -17.31 0.31
N LYS A 273 -13.42 -17.03 1.57
CA LYS A 273 -14.18 -16.10 2.42
C LYS A 273 -13.79 -14.64 2.16
N ASN A 274 -12.49 -14.35 2.07
CA ASN A 274 -11.96 -13.01 1.82
C ASN A 274 -11.03 -12.99 0.61
N ALA A 275 -11.12 -11.96 -0.24
CA ALA A 275 -10.24 -11.76 -1.38
C ALA A 275 -9.77 -10.32 -1.53
N ILE A 276 -8.44 -10.12 -1.54
CA ILE A 276 -7.83 -8.86 -1.96
C ILE A 276 -7.55 -8.91 -3.46
N SER A 277 -8.19 -8.02 -4.20
CA SER A 277 -7.92 -7.75 -5.61
C SER A 277 -7.08 -6.48 -5.74
N HIS A 278 -5.76 -6.62 -5.62
CA HIS A 278 -4.87 -5.47 -5.62
C HIS A 278 -4.65 -4.91 -7.02
N GLY A 279 -4.23 -3.65 -7.14
CA GLY A 279 -4.00 -3.01 -8.44
C GLY A 279 -2.71 -3.46 -9.13
N ILE A 280 -2.27 -2.74 -10.16
CA ILE A 280 -1.14 -3.16 -10.99
C ILE A 280 0.15 -2.50 -10.51
N VAL A 281 1.19 -3.34 -10.33
CA VAL A 281 2.56 -2.88 -10.13
C VAL A 281 3.12 -2.38 -11.48
N LEU A 282 3.51 -1.12 -11.52
CA LEU A 282 4.11 -0.43 -12.66
C LEU A 282 5.62 -0.30 -12.49
N GLY A 283 6.34 -0.26 -13.60
CA GLY A 283 7.74 0.12 -13.65
C GLY A 283 7.95 1.62 -13.42
N ASN A 284 9.22 2.05 -13.40
CA ASN A 284 9.62 3.45 -13.24
C ASN A 284 9.08 4.36 -14.37
N ASP A 285 8.72 3.76 -15.50
CA ASP A 285 8.17 4.39 -16.70
C ASP A 285 6.63 4.50 -16.69
N GLY A 286 5.97 4.02 -15.63
CA GLY A 286 4.51 3.98 -15.51
C GLY A 286 3.83 2.90 -16.36
N GLN A 287 4.59 2.06 -17.08
CA GLN A 287 4.05 0.91 -17.79
C GLN A 287 3.98 -0.31 -16.87
N LYS A 288 3.14 -1.30 -17.21
CA LYS A 288 3.09 -2.56 -16.47
C LYS A 288 4.49 -3.17 -16.40
N MET A 289 4.91 -3.55 -15.20
CA MET A 289 6.21 -4.16 -14.99
C MET A 289 6.37 -5.42 -15.85
N SER A 290 7.49 -5.56 -16.57
CA SER A 290 7.78 -6.77 -17.32
C SER A 290 9.26 -7.09 -17.42
N LYS A 291 9.58 -8.39 -17.37
CA LYS A 291 10.96 -8.89 -17.53
C LYS A 291 11.59 -8.49 -18.87
N SER A 292 10.77 -8.39 -19.93
CA SER A 292 11.25 -7.97 -21.26
C SER A 292 11.64 -6.50 -21.32
N LEU A 293 10.90 -5.63 -20.62
CA LEU A 293 11.18 -4.19 -20.59
C LEU A 293 12.27 -3.83 -19.56
N ARG A 294 12.51 -4.69 -18.55
CA ARG A 294 13.43 -4.42 -17.43
C ARG A 294 13.19 -3.03 -16.82
N ASN A 295 11.93 -2.61 -16.76
CA ASN A 295 11.51 -1.27 -16.37
C ASN A 295 11.34 -1.10 -14.85
N TYR A 296 12.02 -1.91 -14.04
CA TYR A 296 11.87 -1.93 -12.59
C TYR A 296 13.22 -2.07 -11.88
N PRO A 297 13.36 -1.58 -10.63
CA PRO A 297 14.58 -1.76 -9.86
C PRO A 297 14.92 -3.25 -9.68
N ASP A 298 16.21 -3.61 -9.72
CA ASP A 298 16.61 -4.98 -9.41
C ASP A 298 16.26 -5.30 -7.95
N VAL A 299 15.48 -6.37 -7.76
CA VAL A 299 14.94 -6.74 -6.45
C VAL A 299 16.06 -7.18 -5.49
N ASN A 300 17.10 -7.85 -5.99
CA ASN A 300 18.20 -8.29 -5.16
C ASN A 300 19.06 -7.11 -4.72
N GLU A 301 19.34 -6.16 -5.63
CA GLU A 301 20.06 -4.93 -5.26
C GLU A 301 19.30 -4.11 -4.20
N VAL A 302 17.97 -4.07 -4.31
CA VAL A 302 17.13 -3.43 -3.28
C VAL A 302 17.22 -4.17 -1.94
N PHE A 303 17.18 -5.50 -1.93
CA PHE A 303 17.29 -6.28 -0.70
C PHE A 303 18.64 -6.08 -0.01
N ASP A 304 19.73 -6.09 -0.78
CA ASP A 304 21.08 -5.90 -0.24
C ASP A 304 21.30 -4.48 0.31
N ARG A 305 20.71 -3.47 -0.36
CA ARG A 305 20.89 -2.06 0.01
C ARG A 305 19.95 -1.61 1.13
N ASP A 306 18.66 -1.94 1.02
CA ASP A 306 17.58 -1.34 1.83
C ASP A 306 16.88 -2.34 2.76
N SER A 307 17.14 -3.65 2.64
CA SER A 307 16.41 -4.76 3.26
C SER A 307 15.08 -5.14 2.57
N SER A 308 14.72 -6.42 2.67
CA SER A 308 13.41 -6.94 2.27
C SER A 308 12.26 -6.28 3.04
N ASP A 309 12.49 -5.87 4.29
CA ASP A 309 11.50 -5.15 5.10
C ASP A 309 11.17 -3.76 4.54
N ALA A 310 12.14 -3.07 3.93
CA ALA A 310 11.87 -1.79 3.27
C ALA A 310 10.97 -1.96 2.05
N MET A 311 11.17 -3.02 1.25
CA MET A 311 10.30 -3.37 0.14
C MET A 311 8.89 -3.76 0.64
N ARG A 312 8.79 -4.60 1.67
CA ARG A 312 7.50 -4.97 2.28
C ARG A 312 6.76 -3.74 2.78
N TRP A 313 7.44 -2.88 3.55
CA TRP A 313 6.86 -1.64 4.04
C TRP A 313 6.38 -0.75 2.91
N PHE A 314 7.20 -0.54 1.87
CA PHE A 314 6.82 0.27 0.71
C PHE A 314 5.54 -0.23 0.03
N LEU A 315 5.40 -1.54 -0.16
CA LEU A 315 4.21 -2.12 -0.78
C LEU A 315 2.98 -2.04 0.13
N MET A 316 3.11 -2.40 1.41
CA MET A 316 1.99 -2.44 2.36
C MET A 316 1.52 -1.07 2.82
N SER A 317 2.42 -0.08 2.86
CA SER A 317 2.09 1.33 3.15
C SER A 317 1.60 2.09 1.91
N SER A 318 1.41 1.41 0.78
CA SER A 318 0.88 2.00 -0.45
C SER A 318 -0.61 1.70 -0.64
N THR A 319 -1.23 2.43 -1.57
CA THR A 319 -2.64 2.23 -1.93
C THR A 319 -2.88 1.03 -2.85
N ILE A 320 -1.86 0.20 -3.14
CA ILE A 320 -1.97 -0.90 -4.10
C ILE A 320 -3.04 -1.92 -3.72
N LEU A 321 -3.15 -2.24 -2.43
CA LEU A 321 -4.14 -3.20 -1.92
C LEU A 321 -5.58 -2.65 -1.96
N ARG A 322 -5.74 -1.34 -2.19
CA ARG A 322 -7.04 -0.69 -2.42
C ARG A 322 -7.43 -0.66 -3.91
N GLY A 323 -6.76 -1.44 -4.75
CA GLY A 323 -7.03 -1.56 -6.19
C GLY A 323 -6.32 -0.52 -7.07
N GLY A 324 -5.53 0.38 -6.47
CA GLY A 324 -4.78 1.42 -7.20
C GLY A 324 -3.51 0.88 -7.87
N ASN A 325 -3.05 1.55 -8.92
CA ASN A 325 -1.75 1.25 -9.52
C ASN A 325 -0.61 1.84 -8.68
N LEU A 326 0.53 1.13 -8.60
CA LEU A 326 1.71 1.57 -7.88
C LEU A 326 2.94 1.51 -8.78
N ALA A 327 3.59 2.65 -9.00
CA ALA A 327 4.93 2.66 -9.60
C ALA A 327 5.96 2.32 -8.52
N VAL A 328 6.71 1.25 -8.73
CA VAL A 328 7.80 0.86 -7.82
C VAL A 328 9.01 1.72 -8.15
N THR A 329 9.52 2.47 -7.19
CA THR A 329 10.69 3.33 -7.38
C THR A 329 11.70 3.08 -6.26
N GLU A 330 13.00 3.16 -6.57
CA GLU A 330 14.05 3.05 -5.55
C GLU A 330 13.90 4.09 -4.45
N GLN A 331 13.50 5.32 -4.80
CA GLN A 331 13.27 6.39 -3.83
C GLN A 331 12.14 6.05 -2.86
N GLY A 332 11.03 5.49 -3.36
CA GLY A 332 9.92 5.06 -2.52
C GLY A 332 10.31 3.97 -1.53
N ILE A 333 11.13 3.01 -1.97
CA ILE A 333 11.63 1.93 -1.11
C ILE A 333 12.57 2.47 -0.03
N ARG A 334 13.53 3.32 -0.41
CA ARG A 334 14.42 3.99 0.56
C ARG A 334 13.67 4.84 1.57
N GLU A 335 12.56 5.44 1.17
CA GLU A 335 11.75 6.22 2.09
C GLU A 335 11.05 5.34 3.14
N GLY A 336 10.69 4.10 2.80
CA GLY A 336 10.19 3.10 3.76
C GLY A 336 11.16 2.85 4.93
N VAL A 337 12.47 2.84 4.65
CA VAL A 337 13.52 2.74 5.68
C VAL A 337 13.43 3.90 6.69
N ARG A 338 13.26 5.13 6.19
CA ARG A 338 13.19 6.34 7.04
C ARG A 338 11.88 6.45 7.81
N GLN A 339 10.79 5.95 7.24
CA GLN A 339 9.46 6.07 7.83
C GLN A 339 9.23 5.14 9.01
N ALA A 340 9.83 3.94 9.02
CA ALA A 340 9.55 2.95 10.06
C ALA A 340 10.79 2.25 10.63
N LEU A 341 11.67 1.74 9.77
CA LEU A 341 12.81 0.93 10.21
C LEU A 341 13.77 1.75 11.10
N LEU A 342 14.22 2.91 10.63
CA LEU A 342 15.16 3.75 11.38
C LEU A 342 14.57 4.28 12.70
N PRO A 343 13.35 4.84 12.75
CA PRO A 343 12.74 5.28 14.01
C PRO A 343 12.67 4.18 15.07
N LEU A 344 12.21 2.98 14.69
CA LEU A 344 12.11 1.85 15.62
C LEU A 344 13.48 1.34 16.05
N TRP A 345 14.42 1.17 15.10
CA TRP A 345 15.78 0.75 15.40
C TRP A 345 16.51 1.73 16.31
N ASN A 346 16.37 3.03 16.08
CA ASN A 346 16.97 4.06 16.92
C ASN A 346 16.36 4.06 18.33
N SER A 347 15.06 3.78 18.46
CA SER A 347 14.39 3.66 19.75
C SER A 347 14.91 2.46 20.54
N TYR A 348 15.02 1.30 19.90
CA TYR A 348 15.63 0.09 20.46
C TYR A 348 17.10 0.34 20.85
N TYR A 349 17.90 0.88 19.93
CA TYR A 349 19.32 1.18 20.18
C TYR A 349 19.51 2.15 21.34
N PHE A 350 18.69 3.21 21.41
CA PHE A 350 18.68 4.14 22.54
C PHE A 350 18.41 3.39 23.85
N PHE A 351 17.35 2.59 23.92
CA PHE A 351 17.04 1.79 25.11
C PHE A 351 18.21 0.90 25.52
N SER A 352 18.75 0.10 24.59
CA SER A 352 19.85 -0.82 24.86
C SER A 352 21.11 -0.09 25.33
N LEU A 353 21.43 1.08 24.77
CA LEU A 353 22.60 1.86 25.17
C LEU A 353 22.49 2.32 26.62
N TYR A 354 21.38 2.96 26.99
CA TYR A 354 21.21 3.53 28.32
C TYR A 354 20.96 2.47 29.40
N ALA A 355 20.17 1.43 29.10
CA ALA A 355 19.92 0.35 30.06
C ALA A 355 21.23 -0.38 30.42
N ASN A 356 22.08 -0.67 29.42
CA ASN A 356 23.39 -1.28 29.65
C ASN A 356 24.35 -0.33 30.39
N ALA A 357 24.37 0.96 30.06
CA ALA A 357 25.19 1.95 30.76
C ALA A 357 24.80 2.07 32.24
N SER A 358 23.51 1.98 32.56
CA SER A 358 22.99 1.95 33.93
C SER A 358 23.07 0.56 34.58
N SER A 359 23.54 -0.47 33.86
CA SER A 359 23.52 -1.88 34.30
C SER A 359 22.14 -2.33 34.83
N TYR A 360 21.06 -1.83 34.21
CA TYR A 360 19.69 -2.08 34.62
C TYR A 360 19.01 -3.05 33.67
N GLN A 361 18.36 -4.07 34.23
CA GLN A 361 17.53 -4.99 33.49
C GLN A 361 16.07 -4.60 33.70
N ALA A 362 15.46 -4.01 32.68
CA ALA A 362 14.08 -3.55 32.72
C ALA A 362 13.09 -4.73 32.77
N SER A 363 11.91 -4.45 33.28
CA SER A 363 10.79 -5.39 33.38
C SER A 363 9.48 -4.72 32.95
N PRO A 364 8.44 -5.50 32.57
CA PRO A 364 7.14 -4.92 32.21
C PRO A 364 6.56 -4.05 33.34
N SER A 365 6.15 -2.83 33.01
CA SER A 365 5.51 -1.89 33.93
C SER A 365 4.49 -1.02 33.18
N TYR A 366 3.27 -1.01 33.72
CA TYR A 366 2.11 -0.29 33.17
C TYR A 366 1.62 0.82 34.12
N GLY A 367 2.30 1.00 35.25
CA GLY A 367 1.81 1.77 36.40
C GLY A 367 2.53 3.08 36.70
N SER A 368 3.46 3.52 35.83
CA SER A 368 4.18 4.79 36.05
C SER A 368 3.22 5.96 36.18
N GLN A 369 3.52 6.86 37.11
CA GLN A 369 2.73 8.07 37.36
C GLN A 369 3.29 9.30 36.64
N ASP A 370 4.46 9.18 36.01
CA ASP A 370 5.04 10.25 35.20
C ASP A 370 4.11 10.58 34.02
N LEU A 371 4.03 11.87 33.71
CA LEU A 371 3.12 12.38 32.68
C LEU A 371 3.39 11.78 31.30
N LEU A 372 4.67 11.69 30.91
CA LEU A 372 5.05 11.20 29.59
C LEU A 372 4.95 9.67 29.51
N ASP A 373 5.20 8.98 30.62
CA ASP A 373 5.04 7.52 30.72
C ASP A 373 3.57 7.12 30.57
N ARG A 374 2.67 7.79 31.30
CA ARG A 374 1.21 7.58 31.17
C ARG A 374 0.73 7.84 29.75
N TYR A 375 1.23 8.91 29.12
CA TYR A 375 0.88 9.24 27.76
C TYR A 375 1.33 8.15 26.78
N ILE A 376 2.61 7.71 26.84
CA ILE A 376 3.10 6.73 25.88
C ILE A 376 2.45 5.35 26.08
N LEU A 377 2.18 4.95 27.33
CA LEU A 377 1.45 3.71 27.63
C LEU A 377 0.03 3.74 27.05
N SER A 378 -0.69 4.84 27.24
CA SER A 378 -2.02 4.98 26.66
C SER A 378 -2.00 5.13 25.14
N LYS A 379 -0.94 5.71 24.57
CA LYS A 379 -0.72 5.69 23.12
C LYS A 379 -0.44 4.30 22.57
N THR A 380 0.26 3.45 23.32
CA THR A 380 0.48 2.05 22.94
C THR A 380 -0.84 1.27 22.95
N HIS A 381 -1.73 1.49 23.92
CA HIS A 381 -3.09 0.95 23.87
C HIS A 381 -3.80 1.32 22.56
N GLN A 382 -3.78 2.62 22.19
CA GLN A 382 -4.39 3.07 20.93
C GLN A 382 -3.74 2.44 19.71
N LEU A 383 -2.40 2.28 19.68
CA LEU A 383 -1.69 1.62 18.60
C LEU A 383 -2.20 0.19 18.41
N ILE A 384 -2.23 -0.61 19.48
CA ILE A 384 -2.64 -2.02 19.45
C ILE A 384 -4.05 -2.15 18.88
N VAL A 385 -5.01 -1.45 19.48
CA VAL A 385 -6.43 -1.50 19.07
C VAL A 385 -6.61 -1.03 17.63
N SER A 386 -5.98 0.09 17.27
CA SER A 386 -6.23 0.72 15.97
C SER A 386 -5.52 0.01 14.82
N VAL A 387 -4.36 -0.59 15.03
CA VAL A 387 -3.67 -1.41 14.02
C VAL A 387 -4.38 -2.75 13.85
N GLN A 388 -4.81 -3.39 14.94
CA GLN A 388 -5.60 -4.63 14.86
C GLN A 388 -6.86 -4.41 14.02
N ALA A 389 -7.62 -3.35 14.31
CA ALA A 389 -8.84 -3.04 13.57
C ALA A 389 -8.62 -2.84 12.05
N ASP A 390 -7.48 -2.28 11.64
CA ASP A 390 -7.14 -2.14 10.23
C ASP A 390 -6.72 -3.46 9.59
N LEU A 391 -5.92 -4.27 10.29
CA LEU A 391 -5.47 -5.57 9.79
C LEU A 391 -6.62 -6.58 9.69
N ASP A 392 -7.57 -6.55 10.62
CA ASP A 392 -8.81 -7.34 10.57
C ASP A 392 -9.67 -7.01 9.34
N GLN A 393 -9.53 -5.79 8.80
CA GLN A 393 -10.17 -5.33 7.57
C GLN A 393 -9.26 -5.41 6.33
N PHE A 394 -8.07 -6.00 6.47
CA PHE A 394 -7.06 -6.09 5.43
C PHE A 394 -6.54 -4.73 4.90
N ASP A 395 -6.63 -3.66 5.69
CA ASP A 395 -6.18 -2.31 5.34
C ASP A 395 -4.77 -2.01 5.86
N SER A 396 -3.77 -2.70 5.29
CA SER A 396 -2.37 -2.50 5.70
C SER A 396 -1.87 -1.07 5.51
N TYR A 397 -2.51 -0.29 4.62
CA TYR A 397 -2.15 1.11 4.38
C TYR A 397 -2.37 1.96 5.64
N GLN A 398 -3.54 1.83 6.28
CA GLN A 398 -3.81 2.56 7.53
C GLN A 398 -3.01 2.00 8.70
N ALA A 399 -2.86 0.68 8.76
CA ALA A 399 -2.05 0.02 9.78
C ALA A 399 -0.61 0.58 9.76
N SER A 400 0.03 0.62 8.58
CA SER A 400 1.37 1.20 8.42
C SER A 400 1.41 2.69 8.75
N ALA A 401 0.35 3.46 8.42
CA ALA A 401 0.28 4.88 8.74
C ALA A 401 0.26 5.13 10.25
N LYS A 402 -0.54 4.36 11.01
CA LYS A 402 -0.63 4.43 12.47
C LYS A 402 0.68 4.03 13.16
N VAL A 403 1.34 2.97 12.67
CA VAL A 403 2.67 2.58 13.15
C VAL A 403 3.69 3.70 12.94
N ARG A 404 3.70 4.33 11.76
CA ARG A 404 4.60 5.47 11.48
C ARG A 404 4.33 6.64 12.42
N GLU A 405 3.06 7.00 12.62
CA GLU A 405 2.68 8.08 13.53
C GLU A 405 3.10 7.77 14.98
N PHE A 406 2.92 6.54 15.43
CA PHE A 406 3.35 6.09 16.74
C PHE A 406 4.88 6.13 16.89
N ALA A 407 5.63 5.67 15.89
CA ALA A 407 7.09 5.70 15.92
C ALA A 407 7.63 7.14 16.01
N GLU A 408 6.94 8.11 15.40
CA GLU A 408 7.22 9.54 15.53
C GLU A 408 6.96 10.05 16.96
N VAL A 409 5.86 9.62 17.59
CA VAL A 409 5.56 9.93 19.01
C VAL A 409 6.66 9.36 19.91
N LEU A 410 6.99 8.08 19.74
CA LEU A 410 7.97 7.37 20.55
C LEU A 410 9.34 8.04 20.47
N THR A 411 9.80 8.33 19.26
CA THR A 411 11.17 8.82 19.03
C THR A 411 11.30 10.32 19.32
N ASN A 412 10.45 11.14 18.69
CA ASN A 412 10.64 12.59 18.65
C ASN A 412 9.90 13.33 19.76
N TRP A 413 9.05 12.64 20.52
CA TRP A 413 8.38 13.21 21.68
C TRP A 413 8.81 12.52 22.97
N TYR A 414 8.44 11.26 23.17
CA TYR A 414 8.67 10.54 24.44
C TYR A 414 10.16 10.39 24.74
N ILE A 415 10.92 9.69 23.89
CA ILE A 415 12.35 9.46 24.14
C ILE A 415 13.11 10.79 24.25
N ARG A 416 12.87 11.73 23.32
CA ARG A 416 13.57 13.03 23.33
C ARG A 416 13.34 13.81 24.62
N ARG A 417 12.10 13.88 25.12
CA ARG A 417 11.77 14.66 26.33
C ARG A 417 12.08 13.92 27.62
N SER A 418 12.22 12.60 27.58
CA SER A 418 12.59 11.78 28.75
C SER A 418 14.09 11.47 28.83
N ARG A 419 14.94 11.99 27.92
CA ARG A 419 16.39 11.69 27.89
C ARG A 419 17.07 11.86 29.25
N ASP A 420 16.79 12.96 29.95
CA ASP A 420 17.43 13.27 31.23
C ASP A 420 17.09 12.23 32.30
N ARG A 421 15.90 11.62 32.23
CA ARG A 421 15.49 10.51 33.12
C ARG A 421 16.32 9.26 32.84
N PHE A 422 16.57 8.93 31.56
CA PHE A 422 17.45 7.82 31.20
C PHE A 422 18.91 8.07 31.60
N TRP A 423 19.41 9.31 31.48
CA TRP A 423 20.72 9.70 32.00
C TRP A 423 20.82 9.57 33.52
N ALA A 424 19.75 9.91 34.24
CA ALA A 424 19.67 9.80 35.69
C ALA A 424 19.50 8.35 36.19
N GLY A 425 19.30 7.38 35.28
CA GLY A 425 19.08 5.99 35.66
C GLY A 425 17.69 5.70 36.22
N ASP A 426 16.67 6.46 35.80
CA ASP A 426 15.29 6.30 36.27
C ASP A 426 14.70 4.94 35.82
N LYS A 427 14.39 4.09 36.81
CA LYS A 427 13.87 2.74 36.59
C LYS A 427 12.48 2.75 35.95
N ASP A 428 11.61 3.68 36.35
CA ASP A 428 10.25 3.76 35.81
C ASP A 428 10.28 4.11 34.32
N ALA A 429 11.23 4.96 33.90
CA ALA A 429 11.44 5.31 32.50
C ALA A 429 11.92 4.10 31.67
N PHE A 430 12.86 3.31 32.21
CA PHE A 430 13.34 2.09 31.56
C PHE A 430 12.27 1.02 31.45
N ASP A 431 11.55 0.73 32.54
CA ASP A 431 10.50 -0.28 32.57
C ASP A 431 9.34 0.10 31.63
N THR A 432 8.96 1.39 31.61
CA THR A 432 7.95 1.90 30.67
C THR A 432 8.40 1.76 29.21
N LEU A 433 9.62 2.21 28.88
CA LEU A 433 10.11 2.12 27.49
C LEU A 433 10.27 0.66 27.02
N TYR A 434 10.74 -0.23 27.91
CA TYR A 434 10.78 -1.67 27.64
C TYR A 434 9.39 -2.21 27.29
N THR A 435 8.39 -1.92 28.12
CA THR A 435 6.99 -2.36 27.94
C THR A 435 6.40 -1.88 26.62
N VAL A 436 6.64 -0.60 26.29
CA VAL A 436 6.19 0.01 25.04
C VAL A 436 6.88 -0.62 23.82
N LEU A 437 8.20 -0.79 23.87
CA LEU A 437 8.96 -1.38 22.75
C LEU A 437 8.56 -2.83 22.50
N GLU A 438 8.43 -3.63 23.56
CA GLU A 438 8.05 -5.04 23.46
C GLU A 438 6.70 -5.20 22.73
N ALA A 439 5.66 -4.50 23.19
CA ALA A 439 4.34 -4.55 22.56
C ALA A 439 4.35 -3.98 21.13
N THR A 440 5.06 -2.87 20.91
CA THR A 440 5.20 -2.27 19.56
C THR A 440 5.82 -3.27 18.59
N LEU A 441 6.87 -3.98 19.01
CA LEU A 441 7.57 -4.97 18.19
C LEU A 441 6.68 -6.17 17.84
N ARG A 442 5.80 -6.61 18.75
CA ARG A 442 4.76 -7.60 18.43
C ARG A 442 3.75 -7.06 17.41
N VAL A 443 3.26 -5.83 17.57
CA VAL A 443 2.34 -5.17 16.61
C VAL A 443 2.94 -5.07 15.21
N VAL A 444 4.22 -4.69 15.10
CA VAL A 444 4.85 -4.47 13.80
C VAL A 444 5.38 -5.75 13.15
N ALA A 445 5.44 -6.89 13.85
CA ALA A 445 6.01 -8.13 13.33
C ALA A 445 5.41 -8.60 11.98
N PRO A 446 4.08 -8.51 11.72
CA PRO A 446 3.51 -8.83 10.41
C PRO A 446 3.99 -7.88 9.30
N LEU A 447 4.34 -6.64 9.65
CA LEU A 447 4.75 -5.58 8.73
C LEU A 447 6.27 -5.58 8.48
N LEU A 448 7.06 -5.80 9.53
CA LEU A 448 8.53 -5.71 9.57
C LEU A 448 9.13 -6.98 10.18
N PRO A 449 9.00 -8.15 9.53
CA PRO A 449 9.28 -9.43 10.15
C PRO A 449 10.76 -9.68 10.44
N ILE A 450 11.69 -9.04 9.72
CA ILE A 450 13.12 -9.31 9.88
C ILE A 450 13.73 -8.37 10.93
N VAL A 451 13.55 -7.06 10.75
CA VAL A 451 14.08 -6.05 11.67
C VAL A 451 13.33 -6.10 13.01
N GLY A 452 12.01 -6.33 12.99
CA GLY A 452 11.20 -6.53 14.19
C GLY A 452 11.67 -7.71 15.03
N GLU A 453 12.00 -8.83 14.38
CA GLU A 453 12.57 -10.02 15.04
C GLU A 453 13.90 -9.71 15.74
N GLU A 454 14.83 -9.06 15.05
CA GLU A 454 16.15 -8.75 15.60
C GLU A 454 16.05 -7.80 16.81
N MET A 455 15.24 -6.75 16.70
CA MET A 455 15.00 -5.83 17.82
C MET A 455 14.33 -6.54 18.99
N TRP A 456 13.32 -7.37 18.75
CA TRP A 456 12.58 -8.05 19.81
C TRP A 456 13.44 -9.08 20.53
N ARG A 457 14.20 -9.90 19.79
CA ARG A 457 15.15 -10.86 20.38
C ARG A 457 16.23 -10.16 21.18
N GLY A 458 16.77 -9.06 20.68
CA GLY A 458 17.75 -8.26 21.42
C GLY A 458 17.18 -7.60 22.68
N LEU A 459 15.90 -7.22 22.66
CA LEU A 459 15.20 -6.59 23.79
C LEU A 459 14.81 -7.61 24.87
N THR A 460 14.25 -8.76 24.48
CA THR A 460 13.62 -9.71 25.42
C THR A 460 14.46 -10.95 25.70
N GLY A 461 15.40 -11.29 24.82
CA GLY A 461 16.11 -12.58 24.84
C GLY A 461 15.22 -13.78 24.45
N GLY A 462 13.98 -13.54 24.01
CA GLY A 462 13.04 -14.59 23.62
C GLY A 462 13.42 -15.30 22.32
N ARG A 463 12.67 -16.36 21.99
CA ARG A 463 12.97 -17.20 20.82
C ARG A 463 12.71 -16.49 19.50
N SER A 464 11.52 -15.93 19.31
CA SER A 464 11.10 -15.23 18.10
C SER A 464 9.78 -14.49 18.37
N VAL A 465 9.66 -13.25 17.88
CA VAL A 465 8.43 -12.46 17.99
C VAL A 465 7.27 -13.09 17.22
N HIS A 466 7.58 -13.88 16.18
CA HIS A 466 6.61 -14.56 15.32
C HIS A 466 5.90 -15.75 15.98
N LEU A 467 6.31 -16.12 17.20
CA LEU A 467 5.67 -17.16 18.01
C LEU A 467 4.85 -16.59 19.16
N GLU A 468 4.84 -15.26 19.32
CA GLU A 468 4.12 -14.58 20.38
C GLU A 468 2.67 -14.29 20.00
N PHE A 469 1.82 -14.18 21.01
CA PHE A 469 0.45 -13.68 20.82
C PHE A 469 0.47 -12.18 20.49
N TRP A 470 -0.56 -11.74 19.76
CA TRP A 470 -0.86 -10.32 19.61
C TRP A 470 -0.96 -9.67 21.01
N PRO A 471 -0.41 -8.46 21.22
CA PRO A 471 -0.42 -7.86 22.54
C PRO A 471 -1.83 -7.52 23.01
N GLU A 472 -2.11 -7.80 24.29
CA GLU A 472 -3.38 -7.53 24.93
C GLU A 472 -3.47 -6.03 25.26
N ALA A 473 -4.37 -5.30 24.59
CA ALA A 473 -4.50 -3.86 24.76
C ALA A 473 -4.94 -3.47 26.19
N GLU A 474 -5.68 -4.35 26.85
CA GLU A 474 -6.26 -4.19 28.18
C GLU A 474 -5.21 -4.09 29.29
N GLU A 475 -3.97 -4.56 29.04
CA GLU A 475 -2.85 -4.38 29.97
C GLU A 475 -2.38 -2.91 30.04
N PHE A 476 -2.62 -2.14 28.98
CA PHE A 476 -2.18 -0.75 28.88
C PHE A 476 -3.24 0.21 29.43
N PRO A 477 -2.86 1.16 30.31
CA PRO A 477 -3.81 2.12 30.88
C PRO A 477 -4.43 3.02 29.80
N ILE A 478 -5.73 3.28 29.95
CA ILE A 478 -6.48 4.17 29.07
C ILE A 478 -6.64 5.52 29.74
N ASP A 479 -6.07 6.55 29.13
CA ASP A 479 -6.21 7.95 29.53
C ASP A 479 -6.52 8.79 28.28
N SER A 480 -7.76 8.69 27.81
CA SER A 480 -8.18 9.31 26.54
C SER A 480 -8.08 10.83 26.57
N ASP A 481 -8.31 11.45 27.73
CA ASP A 481 -8.18 12.90 27.89
C ASP A 481 -6.73 13.35 27.79
N LEU A 482 -5.80 12.64 28.47
CA LEU A 482 -4.36 12.91 28.36
C LEU A 482 -3.87 12.74 26.92
N VAL A 483 -4.27 11.66 26.26
CA VAL A 483 -3.84 11.41 24.88
C VAL A 483 -4.34 12.51 23.94
N ARG A 484 -5.62 12.87 24.03
CA ARG A 484 -6.21 13.96 23.24
C ARG A 484 -5.45 15.27 23.45
N ASP A 485 -5.19 15.62 24.70
CA ASP A 485 -4.52 16.87 25.05
C ASP A 485 -3.06 16.88 24.58
N MET A 486 -2.33 15.79 24.81
CA MET A 486 -0.92 15.68 24.40
C MET A 486 -0.75 15.63 22.88
N ASP A 487 -1.67 15.02 22.14
CA ASP A 487 -1.64 15.06 20.68
C ASP A 487 -1.90 16.47 20.14
N ALA A 488 -2.88 17.19 20.71
CA ALA A 488 -3.16 18.57 20.35
C ALA A 488 -1.95 19.48 20.63
N ILE A 489 -1.23 19.24 21.73
CA ILE A 489 0.03 19.91 22.06
C ILE A 489 1.11 19.64 21.01
N ARG A 490 1.32 18.36 20.66
CA ARG A 490 2.33 17.95 19.69
C ARG A 490 2.05 18.55 18.32
N GLU A 491 0.80 18.55 17.91
CA GLU A 491 0.37 19.18 16.65
C GLU A 491 0.59 20.70 16.69
N ALA A 492 0.15 21.38 17.75
CA ALA A 492 0.37 22.82 17.94
C ALA A 492 1.86 23.18 17.89
N ALA A 493 2.72 22.37 18.54
CA ALA A 493 4.16 22.56 18.53
C ALA A 493 4.75 22.36 17.12
N SER A 494 4.35 21.31 16.41
CA SER A 494 4.80 21.04 15.03
C SER A 494 4.42 22.17 14.06
N VAL A 495 3.18 22.68 14.17
CA VAL A 495 2.72 23.81 13.36
C VAL A 495 3.48 25.08 13.72
N ALA A 496 3.63 25.39 15.01
CA ALA A 496 4.38 26.56 15.46
C ALA A 496 5.86 26.53 15.03
N LEU A 497 6.54 25.38 15.13
CA LEU A 497 7.90 25.20 14.61
C LEU A 497 7.98 25.40 13.10
N SER A 498 6.95 24.98 12.36
CA SER A 498 6.87 25.20 10.91
C SER A 498 6.71 26.67 10.56
N LEU A 499 5.84 27.40 11.27
CA LEU A 499 5.69 28.86 11.12
C LEU A 499 6.99 29.59 11.43
N ARG A 500 7.64 29.18 12.52
CA ARG A 500 8.92 29.73 12.95
C ARG A 500 10.03 29.52 11.92
N LYS A 501 10.12 28.31 11.36
CA LYS A 501 11.07 27.96 10.29
C LYS A 501 10.80 28.77 9.03
N ALA A 502 9.54 28.96 8.65
CA ALA A 502 9.15 29.78 7.51
C ALA A 502 9.56 31.25 7.69
N ALA A 503 9.56 31.76 8.93
CA ALA A 503 10.06 33.08 9.28
C ALA A 503 11.58 33.17 9.43
N GLY A 504 12.33 32.07 9.26
CA GLY A 504 13.78 32.04 9.42
C GLY A 504 14.27 32.13 10.88
N LEU A 505 13.38 31.98 11.87
CA LEU A 505 13.72 32.14 13.27
C LEU A 505 14.19 30.81 13.88
N ARG A 506 15.43 30.77 14.37
CA ARG A 506 16.02 29.58 15.02
C ARG A 506 15.36 29.27 16.36
N VAL A 507 15.18 27.99 16.73
CA VAL A 507 14.50 27.58 18.00
C VAL A 507 15.17 28.15 19.26
N ARG A 508 16.48 28.37 19.24
CA ARG A 508 17.21 28.94 20.39
C ARG A 508 16.93 30.43 20.66
N LEU A 509 16.34 31.17 19.71
CA LEU A 509 15.92 32.56 19.91
C LEU A 509 14.59 32.60 20.67
N PRO A 510 14.48 32.96 21.94
CA PRO A 510 13.17 32.95 22.61
C PRO A 510 12.17 33.86 21.89
N LEU A 511 10.91 33.43 21.78
CA LEU A 511 9.82 34.27 21.27
C LEU A 511 8.88 34.68 22.40
N SER A 512 8.16 35.78 22.22
CA SER A 512 7.35 36.38 23.27
C SER A 512 6.11 35.54 23.62
N GLU A 513 5.33 35.17 22.62
CA GLU A 513 4.02 34.56 22.85
C GLU A 513 3.60 33.62 21.73
N LEU A 514 2.94 32.53 22.14
CA LEU A 514 2.15 31.66 21.28
C LEU A 514 0.73 31.63 21.83
N THR A 515 -0.25 31.84 20.96
CA THR A 515 -1.65 31.57 21.27
C THR A 515 -2.07 30.27 20.61
N ILE A 516 -2.69 29.36 21.38
CA ILE A 516 -3.27 28.12 20.89
C ILE A 516 -4.78 28.22 21.06
N ALA A 517 -5.51 28.23 19.95
CA ALA A 517 -6.96 28.23 19.94
C ALA A 517 -7.46 26.80 19.71
N VAL A 518 -8.10 26.19 20.70
CA VAL A 518 -8.66 24.83 20.64
C VAL A 518 -9.97 24.75 21.43
N ASP A 519 -10.83 23.78 21.14
CA ASP A 519 -12.11 23.64 21.88
C ASP A 519 -11.91 23.31 23.36
N ALA A 520 -10.93 22.46 23.69
CA ALA A 520 -10.63 21.99 25.04
C ALA A 520 -9.57 22.85 25.76
N ALA A 521 -9.68 24.18 25.67
CA ALA A 521 -8.67 25.12 26.14
C ALA A 521 -8.26 24.93 27.62
N ASP A 522 -9.24 24.74 28.52
CA ASP A 522 -8.99 24.59 29.95
C ASP A 522 -8.15 23.34 30.30
N SER A 523 -8.28 22.28 29.48
CA SER A 523 -7.52 21.05 29.67
C SER A 523 -6.08 21.22 29.18
N LEU A 524 -5.92 21.78 27.98
CA LEU A 524 -4.62 22.00 27.36
C LEU A 524 -3.75 23.01 28.13
N ALA A 525 -4.38 24.01 28.77
CA ALA A 525 -3.71 25.03 29.55
C ALA A 525 -2.82 24.46 30.66
N ARG A 526 -3.14 23.26 31.18
CA ARG A 526 -2.36 22.57 32.23
C ARG A 526 -0.96 22.15 31.78
N TYR A 527 -0.75 22.08 30.46
CA TYR A 527 0.50 21.63 29.86
C TYR A 527 1.22 22.76 29.12
N SER A 528 0.84 24.01 29.39
CA SER A 528 1.41 25.20 28.75
C SER A 528 2.93 25.26 28.90
N ASP A 529 3.47 24.89 30.07
CA ASP A 529 4.91 24.90 30.33
C ASP A 529 5.65 23.92 29.41
N LEU A 530 5.07 22.73 29.17
CA LEU A 530 5.64 21.72 28.29
C LEU A 530 5.80 22.27 26.85
N ILE A 531 4.79 23.02 26.38
CA ILE A 531 4.79 23.68 25.06
C ILE A 531 5.77 24.86 25.03
N ALA A 532 5.77 25.67 26.08
CA ALA A 532 6.66 26.82 26.22
C ALA A 532 8.13 26.40 26.10
N ASP A 533 8.49 25.31 26.79
CA ASP A 533 9.82 24.71 26.73
C ASP A 533 10.13 24.16 25.33
N GLU A 534 9.18 23.43 24.74
CA GLU A 534 9.34 22.83 23.41
C GLU A 534 9.63 23.87 22.33
N LEU A 535 8.92 25.00 22.39
CA LEU A 535 8.97 26.04 21.38
C LEU A 535 9.92 27.18 21.75
N ASN A 536 10.48 27.18 22.96
CA ASN A 536 11.22 28.30 23.53
C ASN A 536 10.44 29.62 23.37
N VAL A 537 9.26 29.66 23.99
CA VAL A 537 8.35 30.81 23.99
C VAL A 537 8.10 31.24 25.43
N LYS A 538 8.07 32.54 25.71
CA LYS A 538 7.93 33.06 27.08
C LYS A 538 6.53 32.89 27.66
N LYS A 539 5.49 32.95 26.82
CA LYS A 539 4.09 32.83 27.24
C LYS A 539 3.29 31.98 26.26
N ILE A 540 2.52 31.05 26.81
CA ILE A 540 1.49 30.33 26.07
C ILE A 540 0.12 30.83 26.53
N SER A 541 -0.70 31.27 25.59
CA SER A 541 -2.11 31.58 25.84
C SER A 541 -2.97 30.52 25.18
N VAL A 542 -3.68 29.72 25.97
CA VAL A 542 -4.65 28.77 25.43
C VAL A 542 -6.03 29.41 25.50
N VAL A 543 -6.69 29.52 24.36
CA VAL A 543 -8.01 30.14 24.22
C VAL A 543 -8.98 29.18 23.54
N ARG A 544 -10.27 29.38 23.78
CA ARG A 544 -11.29 28.57 23.11
C ARG A 544 -11.38 28.95 21.63
N ALA A 545 -11.30 27.95 20.75
CA ALA A 545 -11.51 28.17 19.33
C ALA A 545 -12.95 28.65 19.08
N THR A 546 -13.11 29.91 18.68
CA THR A 546 -14.40 30.51 18.32
C THR A 546 -14.24 31.38 17.08
N ASP A 547 -15.31 31.56 16.32
CA ASP A 547 -15.31 32.43 15.14
C ASP A 547 -15.01 33.89 15.53
N GLU A 548 -15.41 34.31 16.74
CA GLU A 548 -15.05 35.61 17.31
C GLU A 548 -13.54 35.74 17.51
N VAL A 549 -12.89 34.74 18.10
CA VAL A 549 -11.42 34.74 18.30
C VAL A 549 -10.72 34.72 16.94
N ALA A 550 -11.18 33.93 15.98
CA ALA A 550 -10.62 33.92 14.64
C ALA A 550 -10.74 35.28 13.93
N LYS A 551 -11.88 35.97 14.07
CA LYS A 551 -12.10 37.32 13.55
C LYS A 551 -11.26 38.37 14.27
N GLN A 552 -11.08 38.26 15.59
CA GLN A 552 -10.23 39.16 16.39
C GLN A 552 -8.79 39.18 15.88
N PHE A 553 -8.28 38.04 15.43
CA PHE A 553 -6.93 37.91 14.88
C PHE A 553 -6.87 38.07 13.34
N GLY A 554 -7.94 38.54 12.71
CA GLY A 554 -7.99 38.80 11.27
C GLY A 554 -7.73 37.55 10.42
N LEU A 555 -8.09 36.37 10.93
CA LEU A 555 -7.87 35.10 10.24
C LEU A 555 -8.91 34.89 9.14
N THR A 556 -8.45 34.80 7.90
CA THR A 556 -9.27 34.36 6.77
C THR A 556 -8.88 32.94 6.37
N LYS A 557 -9.85 32.03 6.33
CA LYS A 557 -9.64 30.68 5.77
C LYS A 557 -9.52 30.79 4.25
N THR A 558 -8.46 30.24 3.69
CA THR A 558 -8.27 30.06 2.24
C THR A 558 -8.27 28.58 1.91
N LEU A 559 -9.01 28.20 0.87
CA LEU A 559 -9.09 26.83 0.38
C LEU A 559 -8.29 26.70 -0.92
N THR A 560 -7.28 25.84 -0.91
CA THR A 560 -6.53 25.44 -2.09
C THR A 560 -7.01 24.08 -2.55
N VAL A 561 -7.37 23.95 -3.82
CA VAL A 561 -7.93 22.73 -4.41
C VAL A 561 -6.83 21.93 -5.11
N ASN A 562 -6.67 20.65 -4.78
CA ASN A 562 -5.71 19.76 -5.42
C ASN A 562 -6.30 19.19 -6.73
N ALA A 563 -6.11 19.93 -7.82
CA ALA A 563 -6.63 19.56 -9.13
C ALA A 563 -6.20 18.16 -9.61
N ARG A 564 -5.00 17.70 -9.21
CA ARG A 564 -4.46 16.40 -9.62
C ARG A 564 -5.18 15.24 -8.94
N ALA A 565 -5.53 15.41 -7.66
CA ALA A 565 -6.30 14.43 -6.90
C ALA A 565 -7.78 14.39 -7.34
N LEU A 566 -8.36 15.55 -7.67
CA LEU A 566 -9.77 15.67 -8.09
C LEU A 566 -10.03 15.28 -9.56
N GLY A 567 -9.03 15.43 -10.43
CA GLY A 567 -9.13 15.16 -11.86
C GLY A 567 -9.78 13.82 -12.21
N PRO A 568 -9.35 12.69 -11.61
CA PRO A 568 -9.95 11.38 -11.85
C PRO A 568 -11.44 11.27 -11.49
N ARG A 569 -11.90 12.01 -10.47
CA ARG A 569 -13.28 11.94 -9.96
C ARG A 569 -14.22 12.90 -10.66
N LEU A 570 -13.76 14.13 -10.91
CA LEU A 570 -14.61 15.24 -11.37
C LEU A 570 -14.34 15.66 -12.81
N GLY A 571 -13.24 15.20 -13.44
CA GLY A 571 -12.91 15.50 -14.83
C GLY A 571 -12.92 17.01 -15.13
N LYS A 572 -13.77 17.45 -16.07
CA LYS A 572 -13.87 18.87 -16.46
C LYS A 572 -14.47 19.77 -15.36
N ALA A 573 -15.23 19.21 -14.41
CA ALA A 573 -15.86 19.98 -13.34
C ALA A 573 -14.86 20.50 -12.30
N VAL A 574 -13.61 20.01 -12.30
CA VAL A 574 -12.53 20.52 -11.45
C VAL A 574 -12.31 22.03 -11.61
N GLN A 575 -12.46 22.56 -12.83
CA GLN A 575 -12.27 24.00 -13.08
C GLN A 575 -13.35 24.85 -12.40
N ASP A 576 -14.59 24.37 -12.36
CA ASP A 576 -15.69 25.05 -11.68
C ASP A 576 -15.48 25.02 -10.15
N VAL A 577 -15.09 23.87 -9.60
CA VAL A 577 -14.71 23.74 -8.18
C VAL A 577 -13.57 24.69 -7.82
N ILE A 578 -12.51 24.79 -8.63
CA ILE A 578 -11.41 25.74 -8.39
C ILE A 578 -11.90 27.19 -8.42
N GLN A 579 -12.78 27.56 -9.36
CA GLN A 579 -13.34 28.91 -9.43
C GLN A 579 -14.21 29.23 -8.20
N GLN A 580 -15.08 28.31 -7.80
CA GLN A 580 -15.95 28.49 -6.65
C GLN A 580 -15.15 28.56 -5.33
N ALA A 581 -14.10 27.74 -5.19
CA ALA A 581 -13.16 27.80 -4.07
C ALA A 581 -12.48 29.18 -3.99
N LYS A 582 -11.97 29.70 -5.12
CA LYS A 582 -11.37 31.04 -5.21
C LYS A 582 -12.36 32.18 -4.94
N ALA A 583 -13.63 31.98 -5.27
CA ALA A 583 -14.70 32.92 -4.98
C ALA A 583 -15.19 32.87 -3.51
N GLY A 584 -14.58 32.04 -2.67
CA GLY A 584 -14.94 31.90 -1.26
C GLY A 584 -16.27 31.15 -1.03
N LYS A 585 -16.79 30.44 -2.04
CA LYS A 585 -18.06 29.71 -1.95
C LYS A 585 -17.85 28.28 -1.47
N TRP A 586 -17.42 28.15 -0.22
CA TRP A 586 -17.14 26.86 0.36
C TRP A 586 -17.36 26.84 1.88
N GLU A 587 -17.65 25.65 2.40
CA GLU A 587 -17.91 25.42 3.82
C GLU A 587 -17.24 24.12 4.30
N LEU A 588 -16.82 24.07 5.55
CA LEU A 588 -16.29 22.84 6.16
C LEU A 588 -17.44 21.88 6.46
N SER A 589 -17.34 20.66 5.94
CA SER A 589 -18.20 19.51 6.25
C SER A 589 -17.50 18.65 7.29
N GLY A 590 -18.25 17.99 8.19
CA GLY A 590 -17.66 17.11 9.22
C GLY A 590 -16.78 15.96 8.67
N GLN A 591 -16.80 15.71 7.35
CA GLN A 591 -15.96 14.71 6.67
C GLN A 591 -15.10 15.28 5.52
N GLY A 592 -15.12 16.60 5.26
CA GLY A 592 -14.45 17.20 4.10
C GLY A 592 -14.68 18.71 3.90
N VAL A 593 -14.62 19.19 2.66
CA VAL A 593 -14.97 20.58 2.30
C VAL A 593 -16.01 20.60 1.19
N MET A 594 -17.13 21.30 1.40
CA MET A 594 -18.12 21.56 0.37
C MET A 594 -17.73 22.81 -0.42
N VAL A 595 -17.57 22.70 -1.73
CA VAL A 595 -17.37 23.84 -2.64
C VAL A 595 -18.56 23.93 -3.59
N GLY A 596 -19.39 24.96 -3.42
CA GLY A 596 -20.69 25.02 -4.07
C GLY A 596 -21.58 23.82 -3.69
N THR A 597 -21.82 22.93 -4.65
CA THR A 597 -22.58 21.66 -4.44
C THR A 597 -21.68 20.42 -4.44
N THR A 598 -20.36 20.58 -4.45
CA THR A 598 -19.41 19.46 -4.61
C THR A 598 -18.61 19.23 -3.33
N GLU A 599 -18.67 18.01 -2.80
CA GLU A 599 -17.86 17.61 -1.64
C GLU A 599 -16.44 17.23 -2.07
N LEU A 600 -15.44 17.74 -1.36
CA LEU A 600 -14.02 17.42 -1.48
C LEU A 600 -13.59 16.56 -0.29
N PHE A 601 -12.87 15.48 -0.58
CA PHE A 601 -12.37 14.52 0.41
C PHE A 601 -10.93 14.85 0.86
N LYS A 602 -10.50 14.25 1.98
CA LYS A 602 -9.13 14.41 2.50
C LYS A 602 -8.09 14.06 1.42
N GLY A 603 -7.17 14.99 1.14
CA GLY A 603 -6.16 14.88 0.07
C GLY A 603 -6.54 15.55 -1.25
N GLU A 604 -7.81 15.92 -1.43
CA GLU A 604 -8.31 16.70 -2.58
C GLU A 604 -8.23 18.22 -2.37
N TYR A 605 -7.93 18.67 -1.16
CA TYR A 605 -7.84 20.08 -0.81
C TYR A 605 -6.85 20.33 0.33
N GLU A 606 -6.49 21.60 0.50
CA GLU A 606 -5.72 22.13 1.62
C GLU A 606 -6.40 23.41 2.10
N VAL A 607 -6.77 23.46 3.38
CA VAL A 607 -7.29 24.69 4.01
C VAL A 607 -6.16 25.33 4.79
N ALA A 608 -5.84 26.59 4.49
CA ALA A 608 -4.92 27.40 5.26
C ALA A 608 -5.67 28.55 5.94
N LEU A 609 -5.27 28.92 7.16
CA LEU A 609 -5.67 30.19 7.77
C LEU A 609 -4.58 31.19 7.44
N GLN A 610 -4.90 32.25 6.71
CA GLN A 610 -4.02 33.41 6.58
C GLN A 610 -4.40 34.44 7.63
N ALA A 611 -3.44 34.78 8.49
CA ALA A 611 -3.50 36.01 9.28
C ALA A 611 -3.16 37.21 8.38
N ASN A 612 -3.85 38.33 8.60
CA ASN A 612 -3.41 39.60 8.05
C ASN A 612 -2.02 39.92 8.63
N SER A 613 -1.00 39.88 7.76
CA SER A 613 0.43 39.90 8.09
C SER A 613 0.96 41.26 8.54
N SER A 614 0.11 42.24 8.86
CA SER A 614 0.54 43.59 9.22
C SER A 614 1.19 43.71 10.60
N ASP A 615 0.99 42.72 11.48
CA ASP A 615 1.26 42.87 12.92
C ASP A 615 2.37 41.94 13.46
N GLY A 616 3.20 41.34 12.59
CA GLY A 616 4.32 40.50 13.02
C GLY A 616 3.91 39.18 13.68
N THR A 617 2.72 38.66 13.39
CA THR A 617 2.20 37.38 13.89
C THR A 617 1.95 36.42 12.73
N ALA A 618 2.31 35.13 12.89
CA ALA A 618 2.04 34.08 11.92
C ALA A 618 0.98 33.12 12.45
N ALA A 619 0.09 32.66 11.57
CA ALA A 619 -0.99 31.73 11.91
C ALA A 619 -0.83 30.39 11.20
N GLY A 620 -1.21 29.31 11.88
CA GLY A 620 -1.22 27.96 11.33
C GLY A 620 -2.44 27.19 11.82
N VAL A 621 -3.00 26.36 10.94
CA VAL A 621 -4.17 25.51 11.24
C VAL A 621 -3.71 24.26 11.95
N THR A 622 -4.45 23.83 12.97
CA THR A 622 -4.36 22.48 13.55
C THR A 622 -5.65 21.72 13.25
N SER A 623 -5.67 20.41 13.50
CA SER A 623 -6.84 19.56 13.23
C SER A 623 -8.11 20.05 13.93
N ASN A 624 -7.96 20.59 15.15
CA ASN A 624 -9.07 21.03 16.00
C ASN A 624 -8.97 22.51 16.40
N GLY A 625 -8.33 23.35 15.56
CA GLY A 625 -8.12 24.75 15.91
C GLY A 625 -7.05 25.46 15.09
N PHE A 626 -6.33 26.36 15.74
CA PHE A 626 -5.22 27.09 15.13
C PHE A 626 -4.22 27.59 16.17
N VAL A 627 -3.02 27.90 15.71
CA VAL A 627 -1.96 28.53 16.50
C VAL A 627 -1.58 29.87 15.91
N LEU A 628 -1.22 30.82 16.78
CA LEU A 628 -0.71 32.14 16.44
C LEU A 628 0.64 32.32 17.12
N LEU A 629 1.70 32.49 16.34
CA LEU A 629 3.04 32.71 16.84
C LEU A 629 3.43 34.17 16.65
N ASN A 630 3.78 34.86 17.73
CA ASN A 630 4.34 36.20 17.66
C ASN A 630 5.80 36.12 17.18
N LEU A 631 6.09 36.75 16.03
CA LEU A 631 7.39 36.77 15.38
C LEU A 631 8.20 38.03 15.71
N VAL A 632 7.66 38.96 16.49
CA VAL A 632 8.36 40.19 16.87
C VAL A 632 9.49 39.86 17.84
N VAL A 633 10.73 40.04 17.37
CA VAL A 633 11.94 39.87 18.16
C VAL A 633 12.30 41.21 18.81
N THR A 634 12.19 41.28 20.13
CA THR A 634 12.65 42.45 20.89
C THR A 634 14.16 42.38 21.11
N GLU A 635 14.79 43.51 21.42
CA GLU A 635 16.22 43.55 21.72
C GLU A 635 16.60 42.60 22.88
N GLU A 636 15.74 42.48 23.89
CA GLU A 636 15.92 41.54 25.00
C GLU A 636 15.86 40.08 24.56
N LEU A 637 14.94 39.72 23.67
CA LEU A 637 14.84 38.36 23.14
C LEU A 637 16.05 38.00 22.26
N GLU A 638 16.54 38.96 21.46
CA GLU A 638 17.76 38.75 20.67
C GLU A 638 18.99 38.57 21.56
N GLN A 639 19.13 39.37 22.63
CA GLN A 639 20.22 39.24 23.61
C GLN A 639 20.21 37.87 24.30
N GLU A 640 19.04 37.37 24.70
CA GLU A 640 18.92 36.02 25.26
C GLU A 640 19.20 34.93 24.20
N GLY A 641 18.75 35.15 22.96
CA GLY A 641 19.04 34.28 21.83
C GLY A 641 20.55 34.13 21.57
N ILE A 642 21.30 35.23 21.64
CA ILE A 642 22.77 35.25 21.57
C ILE A 642 23.36 34.38 22.68
N ALA A 643 22.91 34.57 23.94
CA ALA A 643 23.40 33.77 25.07
C ALA A 643 23.15 32.26 24.88
N ARG A 644 21.95 31.87 24.41
CA ARG A 644 21.61 30.46 24.13
C ARG A 644 22.41 29.87 22.98
N ASP A 645 22.71 30.65 21.94
CA ASP A 645 23.62 30.20 20.88
C ASP A 645 25.06 30.03 21.39
N SER A 646 25.52 30.91 22.28
CA SER A 646 26.83 30.78 22.94
C SER A 646 26.91 29.50 23.76
N ILE A 647 25.90 29.20 24.58
CA ILE A 647 25.82 27.97 25.38
C ILE A 647 26.00 26.73 24.48
N ARG A 648 25.34 26.67 23.33
CA ARG A 648 25.49 25.55 22.39
C ARG A 648 26.94 25.38 21.92
N HIS A 649 27.60 26.48 21.56
CA HIS A 649 28.99 26.43 21.12
C HIS A 649 29.93 26.04 22.26
N VAL A 650 29.65 26.49 23.49
CA VAL A 650 30.42 26.07 24.68
C VAL A 650 30.24 24.58 24.93
N GLN A 651 29.02 24.06 24.85
CA GLN A 651 28.76 22.63 25.01
C GLN A 651 29.43 21.78 23.92
N GLN A 652 29.46 22.27 22.68
CA GLN A 652 30.23 21.64 21.61
C GLN A 652 31.74 21.66 21.92
N ALA A 653 32.28 22.79 22.38
CA ALA A 653 33.68 22.90 22.76
C ALA A 653 34.04 21.98 23.95
N ARG A 654 33.15 21.80 24.93
CA ARG A 654 33.31 20.84 26.04
C ARG A 654 33.45 19.41 25.50
N LYS A 655 32.58 19.04 24.56
CA LYS A 655 32.60 17.73 23.91
C LYS A 655 33.88 17.53 23.09
N ASP A 656 34.29 18.53 22.33
CA ASP A 656 35.50 18.48 21.50
C ASP A 656 36.78 18.39 22.36
N ALA A 657 36.74 18.97 23.57
CA ALA A 657 37.79 18.85 24.57
C ALA A 657 37.76 17.52 25.36
N GLY A 658 36.80 16.63 25.08
CA GLY A 658 36.67 15.33 25.75
C GLY A 658 36.26 15.41 27.22
N LEU A 659 35.58 16.49 27.62
CA LEU A 659 35.07 16.65 28.99
C LEU A 659 33.83 15.80 29.23
N ASP A 660 33.72 15.26 30.45
CA ASP A 660 32.51 14.60 30.89
C ASP A 660 31.39 15.62 31.11
N VAL A 661 30.14 15.18 30.96
CA VAL A 661 28.96 16.06 31.07
C VAL A 661 28.87 16.74 32.44
N SER A 662 29.41 16.11 33.49
CA SER A 662 29.44 16.62 34.87
C SER A 662 30.65 17.50 35.21
N ASP A 663 31.62 17.64 34.31
CA ASP A 663 32.85 18.39 34.57
C ASP A 663 32.57 19.90 34.73
N ARG A 664 33.24 20.54 35.69
CA ARG A 664 33.18 21.99 35.88
C ARG A 664 34.30 22.69 35.11
N ILE A 665 34.02 23.87 34.56
CA ILE A 665 34.96 24.58 33.69
C ILE A 665 35.23 26.02 34.14
N SER A 666 36.42 26.51 33.81
CA SER A 666 36.67 27.95 33.65
C SER A 666 36.45 28.31 32.18
N LEU A 667 35.64 29.33 31.92
CA LEU A 667 35.17 29.71 30.59
C LEU A 667 35.52 31.16 30.28
N THR A 668 36.21 31.38 29.17
CA THR A 668 36.46 32.71 28.61
C THR A 668 35.74 32.82 27.26
N ILE A 669 34.92 33.86 27.10
CA ILE A 669 34.27 34.19 25.82
C ILE A 669 34.77 35.55 25.36
N SER A 670 35.26 35.62 24.12
CA SER A 670 35.68 36.87 23.49
C SER A 670 34.79 37.26 22.31
N SER A 671 34.44 38.54 22.23
CA SER A 671 33.52 39.07 21.21
C SER A 671 33.57 40.61 21.13
N ASP A 672 32.77 41.21 20.25
CA ASP A 672 32.61 42.66 20.15
C ASP A 672 31.81 43.23 21.34
N PRO A 673 31.93 44.55 21.64
CA PRO A 673 31.29 45.15 22.81
C PRO A 673 29.77 44.97 22.90
N ALA A 674 29.04 44.97 21.77
CA ALA A 674 27.59 44.83 21.78
C ALA A 674 27.18 43.40 22.17
N THR A 675 27.88 42.40 21.64
CA THR A 675 27.67 40.99 22.01
C THR A 675 28.03 40.73 23.47
N LEU A 676 29.14 41.30 23.97
CA LEU A 676 29.55 41.13 25.37
C LEU A 676 28.52 41.70 26.36
N LEU A 677 27.86 42.81 26.04
CA LEU A 677 26.77 43.35 26.85
C LEU A 677 25.59 42.36 26.94
N ALA A 678 25.22 41.72 25.82
CA ALA A 678 24.20 40.67 25.81
C ALA A 678 24.61 39.49 26.69
N LEU A 679 25.84 39.00 26.54
CA LEU A 679 26.37 37.88 27.33
C LEU A 679 26.48 38.20 28.83
N THR A 680 26.83 39.44 29.17
CA THR A 680 26.91 39.89 30.57
C THR A 680 25.54 39.88 31.23
N LYS A 681 24.48 40.30 30.53
CA LYS A 681 23.10 40.28 31.04
C LYS A 681 22.61 38.85 31.32
N HIS A 682 23.19 37.84 30.67
CA HIS A 682 22.81 36.43 30.77
C HIS A 682 23.93 35.54 31.34
N SER A 683 24.88 36.11 32.09
CA SER A 683 26.02 35.38 32.64
C SER A 683 25.62 34.19 33.50
N ASP A 684 24.56 34.34 34.30
CA ASP A 684 24.07 33.29 35.20
C ASP A 684 23.50 32.10 34.43
N LEU A 685 22.75 32.37 33.36
CA LEU A 685 22.22 31.36 32.45
C LEU A 685 23.36 30.59 31.78
N ILE A 686 24.35 31.32 31.22
CA ILE A 686 25.51 30.71 30.59
C ILE A 686 26.28 29.84 31.59
N GLY A 687 26.51 30.36 32.80
CA GLY A 687 27.23 29.65 33.86
C GLY A 687 26.55 28.35 34.28
N GLN A 688 25.24 28.40 34.55
CA GLN A 688 24.46 27.23 34.96
C GLN A 688 24.40 26.16 33.86
N GLU A 689 24.04 26.56 32.64
CA GLU A 689 23.84 25.64 31.51
C GLU A 689 25.15 25.04 30.98
N THR A 690 26.31 25.61 31.33
CA THR A 690 27.63 25.12 30.88
C THR A 690 28.49 24.58 32.01
N LEU A 691 27.98 24.54 33.24
CA LEU A 691 28.73 24.19 34.46
C LEU A 691 30.01 25.03 34.63
N ALA A 692 30.00 26.28 34.16
CA ALA A 692 31.12 27.20 34.31
C ALA A 692 31.11 27.81 35.72
N THR A 693 32.17 27.58 36.49
CA THR A 693 32.36 28.15 37.83
C THR A 693 33.04 29.53 37.78
N GLN A 694 33.71 29.82 36.66
CA GLN A 694 34.27 31.13 36.35
C GLN A 694 33.92 31.46 34.89
N LEU A 695 33.36 32.65 34.67
CA LEU A 695 33.06 33.18 33.35
C LEU A 695 33.79 34.53 33.18
N GLN A 696 34.69 34.59 32.20
CA GLN A 696 35.38 35.82 31.82
C GLN A 696 34.93 36.26 30.43
N LEU A 697 34.46 37.50 30.32
CA LEU A 697 34.02 38.11 29.07
C LEU A 697 35.04 39.18 28.66
N ILE A 698 35.68 39.03 27.50
CA ILE A 698 36.75 39.94 27.04
C ILE A 698 36.51 40.45 25.62
N GLU A 699 36.93 41.67 25.32
CA GLU A 699 36.84 42.22 23.97
C GLU A 699 37.81 41.49 23.02
N GLY A 700 37.32 41.08 21.85
CA GLY A 700 38.12 40.32 20.89
C GLY A 700 37.39 40.05 19.57
N VAL A 701 38.05 39.33 18.67
CA VAL A 701 37.48 38.92 17.38
C VAL A 701 36.95 37.50 17.49
N GLY A 702 35.63 37.34 17.34
CA GLY A 702 34.99 36.04 17.32
C GLY A 702 35.18 35.29 15.99
N SER A 703 34.90 33.98 16.00
CA SER A 703 34.92 33.13 14.81
C SER A 703 33.69 32.22 14.70
N LEU A 704 32.95 32.03 15.79
CA LEU A 704 31.77 31.19 15.87
C LEU A 704 30.50 32.06 15.83
N PRO A 705 29.56 31.82 14.90
CA PRO A 705 28.39 32.67 14.74
C PRO A 705 27.38 32.49 15.88
N VAL A 706 26.91 33.60 16.45
CA VAL A 706 25.79 33.68 17.40
C VAL A 706 24.88 34.83 16.97
N GLY A 707 23.56 34.76 17.18
CA GLY A 707 22.74 35.84 16.63
C GLY A 707 22.60 35.75 15.10
N GLU A 708 22.10 36.83 14.49
CA GLU A 708 22.16 37.01 13.03
C GLU A 708 23.51 37.54 12.54
N SER A 709 24.20 38.35 13.34
CA SER A 709 25.40 39.09 12.90
C SER A 709 26.58 39.04 13.89
N ALA A 710 26.43 38.40 15.05
CA ALA A 710 27.46 38.39 16.08
C ALA A 710 28.36 37.14 15.98
N GLN A 711 29.58 37.27 16.53
CA GLN A 711 30.55 36.17 16.56
C GLN A 711 31.26 36.12 17.89
N ILE A 712 31.47 34.91 18.41
CA ILE A 712 32.22 34.67 19.63
C ILE A 712 33.44 33.79 19.37
N MET A 713 34.42 33.85 20.26
CA MET A 713 35.49 32.86 20.39
C MET A 713 35.47 32.33 21.82
N ILE A 714 35.73 31.04 21.98
CA ILE A 714 35.57 30.31 23.24
C ILE A 714 36.92 29.69 23.62
N GLU A 715 37.34 29.95 24.85
CA GLU A 715 38.43 29.23 25.51
C GLU A 715 37.88 28.62 26.80
N LEU A 716 38.18 27.34 27.04
CA LEU A 716 37.74 26.66 28.26
C LEU A 716 38.84 25.76 28.81
N SER A 717 38.84 25.57 30.12
CA SER A 717 39.71 24.64 30.84
C SER A 717 38.94 23.90 31.92
N LYS A 718 39.26 22.61 32.10
CA LYS A 718 38.70 21.79 33.19
C LYS A 718 39.22 22.30 34.53
N GLN A 719 38.33 22.39 35.52
CA GLN A 719 38.71 22.66 36.91
C GLN A 719 38.89 21.38 37.72
#